data_AF-A0A813PNS9-F1
#
_entry.id   AF-A0A813PNS9-F1
#
_cell.length_a   1.000
_cell.length_b   1.000
_cell.length_c   1.000
_cell.angle_alpha   90.00
_cell.angle_beta   90.00
_cell.angle_gamma   90.00
#
_symmetry.space_group_name_H-M   'P 1'
#
loop_
_entity.id
_entity.type
_entity.pdbx_description
1 polymer ?
#
loop_
_entity_poly.entity_id
_entity_poly.type
_entity_poly.pdbx_seq_one_letter_code
_entity_poly.pdbx_strand_id
1 'polypeptide(L)'
;MRYRFGRVFLYIIGLAFLIFTIPFLMSKLDSGTSRSTDEENKVDYSDSNKANPESSNIRSPTKSNSLQPIMSDSLGNYEPKDRQIQSGPGEGGTPVIVSAAEEQEAQRTITRYGFNMVASDKISLDRQIKDTRLEECKHWIYPDVKHLPTASVILVFFDEGWSVLLRTVHSVINTSPKELLKDIILIDDGSSDPALLAPLEKYIKRWNGLVKLYRTGKRIGLIAARTLGAEKSTGDVIVVLDAHCECVVNWLPPLLTRIAINRKALAVPIVDGIEWKTLEHMNIYGSSIFRGIWEWGFLYKETEVPERELNKRKHSSEPYWSPTHAGGLLAIDRQWFFELGAYDPGIKVWGAEQYELSFKVWQCGGVVEWVPCSHVAHAYRGPRSHLVHVPDASPHQTSINHMRLAEVWMDEFTEYYYIREPAIRKLDIGDISERKQLRNKLQCKPFKWFMENIAYDVLQKFPPPPKNIVWGECKNAQHSVCLNDRGASFGQPIGVSGCYRQQVWRLNEDGEISSGEHCFISDHDIVKKKFCLDHHGRWNPVGEWQYDKSTKQIRSNKEHLCMETNGNDLKLSECNEKKESQKWMTTLAGSISKNVEGFINFINKSPTAFHCVDNVKTILTSTGFKELRENEQWNIEPLGKYFVIKNGSCIAAFAVGGKYTNGNGFALAATHTDSPHLRVKPVSKREESGYLQVNVECYGGGIWHTWFDRDLTLAGRVFFRKQNGKINQHLVHINRPILRIPTIAIHLKRDTNEKLEINKQDHLQAVLSLKTEEELNKSTKEKETTSDTNKKLIDESKKHHSQLLELLANECNCQADDIINFDLMLADTQPSCVGGLKNEFIYSGRLDNQMSAYCAIQGLVNTLDTLPDETFIRGALLYDNEEIGSESAQGAMSEFTQHTLRRMTRAEYERSVSNSFLVSADMAHGVHPNYSSLHDRDHRPSLLNGGVVVKTNCCNRYATTAFTATLIKEIARLSNVPLQEFCMRNDMPCGTTVGPILASRLGMYTVDVGAPQLSMHSIREMTSTQALEHYLVFFNGFYKNFKQVYDSIEH
;
A
#
# COMPACT_ATOMS: atom_id res chain seq x y z
N MET A 1 2.59 -0.47 45.37
CA MET A 1 1.41 -0.52 46.26
C MET A 1 0.15 -0.60 45.40
N ARG A 2 -0.32 -1.82 45.08
CA ARG A 2 -1.68 -2.19 44.61
C ARG A 2 -1.71 -3.72 44.45
N TYR A 3 -1.42 -4.40 45.57
CA TYR A 3 -1.92 -5.73 45.88
C TYR A 3 -3.24 -5.54 46.63
N ARG A 4 -4.18 -6.49 46.48
CA ARG A 4 -5.55 -6.58 47.03
C ARG A 4 -6.64 -6.14 46.05
N PHE A 5 -7.19 -7.10 45.29
CA PHE A 5 -8.65 -7.28 45.06
C PHE A 5 -8.96 -8.60 44.30
N GLY A 6 -8.26 -9.69 44.61
CA GLY A 6 -8.43 -11.02 43.98
C GLY A 6 -9.34 -11.99 44.74
N ARG A 7 -10.32 -11.52 45.53
CA ARG A 7 -11.11 -12.42 46.42
C ARG A 7 -12.63 -12.18 46.51
N VAL A 8 -13.23 -11.38 45.62
CA VAL A 8 -14.70 -11.11 45.67
C VAL A 8 -15.45 -11.53 44.39
N PHE A 9 -14.78 -11.92 43.31
CA PHE A 9 -15.47 -12.24 42.04
C PHE A 9 -16.01 -13.67 41.90
N LEU A 10 -15.80 -14.54 42.91
CA LEU A 10 -16.26 -15.94 42.91
C LEU A 10 -17.60 -16.16 43.64
N TYR A 11 -18.21 -15.12 44.23
CA TYR A 11 -19.45 -15.24 45.00
C TYR A 11 -20.71 -14.59 44.37
N ILE A 12 -20.60 -13.97 43.18
CA ILE A 12 -21.75 -13.26 42.55
C ILE A 12 -22.35 -14.00 41.35
N ILE A 13 -21.68 -15.02 40.79
CA ILE A 13 -22.24 -15.82 39.68
C ILE A 13 -23.15 -16.97 40.17
N GLY A 14 -23.12 -17.31 41.46
CA GLY A 14 -23.94 -18.37 42.05
C GLY A 14 -25.39 -18.01 42.42
N LEU A 15 -25.82 -16.75 42.30
CA LEU A 15 -27.12 -16.29 42.81
C LEU A 15 -28.12 -15.79 41.75
N ALA A 16 -27.74 -15.75 40.47
CA ALA A 16 -28.64 -15.32 39.38
C ALA A 16 -29.35 -16.47 38.66
N PHE A 17 -29.06 -17.73 39.02
CA PHE A 17 -29.60 -18.92 38.34
C PHE A 17 -30.86 -19.53 38.98
N LEU A 18 -31.46 -18.87 39.98
CA LEU A 18 -32.57 -19.42 40.79
C LEU A 18 -33.89 -18.63 40.72
N ILE A 19 -34.04 -17.68 39.78
CA ILE A 19 -35.24 -16.81 39.70
C ILE A 19 -36.05 -16.95 38.39
N PHE A 20 -35.62 -17.75 37.40
CA PHE A 20 -36.35 -17.86 36.12
C PHE A 20 -36.68 -19.29 35.65
N THR A 21 -37.14 -20.13 36.58
CA THR A 21 -37.91 -21.34 36.23
C THR A 21 -39.24 -21.40 36.98
N ILE A 22 -40.32 -21.13 36.23
CA ILE A 22 -41.72 -21.60 36.41
C ILE A 22 -42.56 -20.79 37.44
N PRO A 23 -43.72 -20.19 37.06
CA PRO A 23 -44.81 -20.92 36.38
C PRO A 23 -45.57 -20.17 35.27
N PHE A 24 -45.84 -20.87 34.16
CA PHE A 24 -47.16 -20.79 33.51
C PHE A 24 -47.49 -22.13 32.83
N LEU A 25 -48.10 -23.02 33.61
CA LEU A 25 -48.88 -24.13 33.09
C LEU A 25 -50.28 -24.05 33.73
N MET A 26 -51.29 -24.20 32.88
CA MET A 26 -52.72 -24.44 33.15
C MET A 26 -53.66 -23.25 33.40
N SER A 27 -54.38 -22.86 32.35
CA SER A 27 -55.82 -23.18 32.13
C SER A 27 -56.27 -22.40 30.88
N LYS A 28 -57.22 -22.77 30.03
CA LYS A 28 -58.21 -23.88 29.92
C LYS A 28 -58.67 -23.81 28.44
N LEU A 29 -58.75 -24.93 27.74
CA LEU A 29 -60.03 -25.52 27.26
C LEU A 29 -60.99 -24.51 26.61
N ASP A 30 -61.14 -24.60 25.29
CA ASP A 30 -62.44 -24.94 24.74
C ASP A 30 -62.35 -25.66 23.39
N SER A 31 -63.47 -26.26 23.04
CA SER A 31 -63.72 -27.48 22.27
C SER A 31 -64.12 -27.23 20.81
N GLY A 32 -63.98 -28.26 19.97
CA GLY A 32 -64.51 -28.29 18.60
C GLY A 32 -64.04 -29.52 17.80
N THR A 33 -64.53 -30.71 18.16
CA THR A 33 -65.41 -31.59 17.35
C THR A 33 -64.75 -32.52 16.31
N SER A 34 -65.26 -33.74 16.31
CA SER A 34 -64.75 -34.99 15.74
C SER A 34 -65.45 -35.42 14.44
N ARG A 35 -64.74 -36.20 13.60
CA ARG A 35 -65.22 -37.23 12.62
C ARG A 35 -66.19 -36.69 11.54
N SER A 36 -66.33 -37.21 10.33
CA SER A 36 -65.98 -38.41 9.53
C SER A 36 -66.20 -37.95 8.06
N THR A 37 -65.66 -38.56 7.01
CA THR A 37 -66.23 -39.69 6.23
C THR A 37 -65.42 -39.78 4.93
N ASP A 38 -65.22 -41.00 4.43
CA ASP A 38 -65.50 -41.49 3.06
C ASP A 38 -65.09 -40.59 1.88
N GLU A 39 -64.45 -41.04 0.80
CA GLU A 39 -64.74 -42.22 -0.01
C GLU A 39 -63.68 -42.28 -1.14
N GLU A 40 -63.32 -43.49 -1.58
CA GLU A 40 -63.16 -43.96 -2.98
C GLU A 40 -62.51 -43.07 -4.08
N ASN A 41 -61.77 -43.53 -5.08
CA ASN A 41 -61.41 -44.84 -5.62
C ASN A 41 -60.35 -44.61 -6.73
N LYS A 42 -59.43 -45.58 -6.90
CA LYS A 42 -58.83 -46.18 -8.13
C LYS A 42 -58.65 -45.32 -9.40
N VAL A 43 -57.54 -45.44 -10.15
CA VAL A 43 -57.13 -46.58 -11.03
C VAL A 43 -55.62 -46.38 -11.33
N ASP A 44 -54.69 -47.20 -10.86
CA ASP A 44 -54.24 -48.53 -11.32
C ASP A 44 -53.79 -48.62 -12.79
N TYR A 45 -52.53 -49.01 -13.02
CA TYR A 45 -52.19 -50.09 -13.95
C TYR A 45 -50.78 -50.59 -13.58
N SER A 46 -50.76 -51.70 -12.83
CA SER A 46 -50.18 -52.99 -13.23
C SER A 46 -48.69 -53.05 -13.62
N ASP A 47 -47.92 -54.08 -13.31
CA ASP A 47 -48.19 -55.28 -12.55
C ASP A 47 -46.88 -56.05 -12.36
N SER A 48 -46.99 -56.99 -11.42
CA SER A 48 -46.38 -58.32 -11.44
C SER A 48 -45.10 -58.57 -10.64
N ASN A 49 -45.39 -59.14 -9.47
CA ASN A 49 -44.86 -60.40 -8.91
C ASN A 49 -43.45 -60.39 -8.30
N LYS A 50 -43.16 -60.99 -7.14
CA LYS A 50 -43.84 -61.52 -5.94
C LYS A 50 -42.78 -62.41 -5.26
N ALA A 51 -42.68 -62.29 -3.93
CA ALA A 51 -42.31 -63.34 -2.94
C ALA A 51 -40.83 -63.78 -2.72
N ASN A 52 -40.31 -63.36 -1.54
CA ASN A 52 -39.52 -64.04 -0.47
C ASN A 52 -39.28 -65.59 -0.54
N PRO A 53 -38.39 -66.21 0.30
CA PRO A 53 -37.50 -65.70 1.38
C PRO A 53 -36.07 -66.34 1.47
N GLU A 54 -35.27 -65.83 2.43
CA GLU A 54 -34.25 -66.51 3.26
C GLU A 54 -32.99 -67.22 2.68
N SER A 55 -31.85 -66.62 3.08
CA SER A 55 -30.69 -67.25 3.74
C SER A 55 -29.43 -67.62 2.93
N SER A 56 -28.32 -67.26 3.57
CA SER A 56 -26.95 -67.75 3.46
C SER A 56 -25.94 -67.00 2.57
N ASN A 57 -24.80 -66.72 3.21
CA ASN A 57 -23.47 -66.50 2.67
C ASN A 57 -23.04 -65.04 2.35
N ILE A 58 -22.47 -64.43 3.39
CA ILE A 58 -21.14 -63.79 3.40
C ILE A 58 -20.65 -63.39 1.99
N ARG A 59 -20.84 -62.13 1.62
CA ARG A 59 -20.06 -61.46 0.58
C ARG A 59 -19.37 -60.24 1.18
N SER A 60 -18.04 -60.31 1.15
CA SER A 60 -17.11 -59.20 1.33
C SER A 60 -17.60 -57.91 0.64
N PRO A 61 -17.45 -56.72 1.24
CA PRO A 61 -17.75 -55.48 0.56
C PRO A 61 -16.77 -55.30 -0.60
N THR A 62 -17.34 -55.21 -1.80
CA THR A 62 -16.67 -54.91 -3.06
C THR A 62 -15.84 -53.63 -2.97
N LYS A 63 -14.60 -53.72 -3.48
CA LYS A 63 -13.68 -52.60 -3.74
C LYS A 63 -14.41 -51.49 -4.51
N SER A 64 -14.74 -50.40 -3.83
CA SER A 64 -15.14 -49.14 -4.45
C SER A 64 -13.89 -48.29 -4.67
N ASN A 65 -13.60 -47.93 -5.92
CA ASN A 65 -12.52 -47.01 -6.34
C ASN A 65 -12.84 -45.53 -5.99
N SER A 66 -13.63 -45.28 -4.97
CA SER A 66 -14.09 -43.96 -4.56
C SER A 66 -13.08 -43.30 -3.61
N LEU A 67 -12.60 -42.10 -3.95
CA LEU A 67 -11.82 -41.24 -3.04
C LEU A 67 -12.69 -40.57 -1.94
N GLN A 68 -14.01 -40.66 -2.02
CA GLN A 68 -14.93 -40.07 -1.03
C GLN A 68 -15.01 -40.94 0.23
N PRO A 69 -14.89 -40.36 1.44
CA PRO A 69 -15.16 -41.05 2.69
C PRO A 69 -16.59 -41.59 2.75
N ILE A 70 -16.78 -42.70 3.46
CA ILE A 70 -18.08 -43.33 3.63
C ILE A 70 -18.40 -43.41 5.13
N MET A 71 -19.55 -42.89 5.54
CA MET A 71 -20.05 -43.06 6.90
C MET A 71 -20.49 -44.52 7.12
N SER A 72 -20.05 -45.14 8.22
CA SER A 72 -20.33 -46.54 8.55
C SER A 72 -21.01 -46.67 9.92
N ASP A 73 -21.80 -47.72 10.12
CA ASP A 73 -22.31 -48.10 11.44
C ASP A 73 -21.23 -48.75 12.34
N SER A 74 -20.03 -48.99 11.79
CA SER A 74 -18.87 -49.56 12.50
C SER A 74 -17.74 -48.54 12.65
N LEU A 75 -16.80 -48.80 13.55
CA LEU A 75 -15.62 -47.94 13.73
C LEU A 75 -14.83 -47.80 12.41
N GLY A 76 -14.37 -46.58 12.16
CA GLY A 76 -13.60 -46.19 11.00
C GLY A 76 -12.27 -46.94 10.87
N ASN A 77 -11.78 -47.07 9.65
CA ASN A 77 -10.57 -47.84 9.31
C ASN A 77 -9.25 -47.24 9.82
N TYR A 78 -9.28 -46.00 10.34
CA TYR A 78 -8.13 -45.32 10.95
C TYR A 78 -8.29 -45.08 12.46
N GLU A 79 -9.36 -45.60 13.08
CA GLU A 79 -9.50 -45.52 14.53
C GLU A 79 -8.54 -46.51 15.24
N PRO A 80 -7.92 -46.10 16.37
CA PRO A 80 -6.99 -46.94 17.09
C PRO A 80 -7.72 -48.15 17.70
N LYS A 81 -7.22 -49.37 17.43
CA LYS A 81 -7.87 -50.64 17.84
C LYS A 81 -7.80 -50.91 19.35
N ASP A 82 -6.71 -50.54 20.00
CA ASP A 82 -6.51 -50.69 21.45
C ASP A 82 -5.71 -49.50 21.99
N ARG A 83 -6.38 -48.60 22.71
CA ARG A 83 -5.73 -47.44 23.35
C ARG A 83 -5.36 -47.82 24.78
N GLN A 84 -4.08 -48.07 25.03
CA GLN A 84 -3.60 -48.31 26.40
C GLN A 84 -3.76 -47.05 27.25
N ILE A 85 -4.48 -47.16 28.36
CA ILE A 85 -4.64 -46.09 29.34
C ILE A 85 -3.30 -45.96 30.09
N GLN A 86 -2.60 -44.86 29.83
CA GLN A 86 -1.40 -44.52 30.59
C GLN A 86 -1.79 -43.75 31.86
N SER A 87 -0.90 -43.70 32.83
CA SER A 87 -1.07 -42.92 34.05
C SER A 87 0.16 -42.06 34.29
N GLY A 88 -0.06 -40.82 34.73
CA GLY A 88 1.01 -39.85 34.97
C GLY A 88 0.50 -38.42 34.97
N PRO A 89 1.36 -37.44 35.32
CA PRO A 89 0.99 -36.03 35.29
C PRO A 89 0.57 -35.58 33.89
N GLY A 90 -0.63 -34.99 33.78
CA GLY A 90 -1.16 -34.41 32.56
C GLY A 90 -1.64 -35.41 31.50
N GLU A 91 -1.67 -36.70 31.83
CA GLU A 91 -2.22 -37.75 30.98
C GLU A 91 -3.74 -37.56 30.80
N GLY A 92 -4.25 -37.90 29.62
CA GLY A 92 -5.62 -37.58 29.22
C GLY A 92 -5.87 -36.09 28.99
N GLY A 93 -4.84 -35.25 28.99
CA GLY A 93 -4.96 -33.79 28.86
C GLY A 93 -5.39 -33.09 30.15
N THR A 94 -5.25 -33.73 31.30
CA THR A 94 -5.61 -33.17 32.61
C THR A 94 -4.67 -32.03 33.06
N PRO A 95 -5.13 -31.08 33.90
CA PRO A 95 -4.29 -29.98 34.37
C PRO A 95 -3.18 -30.47 35.31
N VAL A 96 -1.96 -29.93 35.15
CA VAL A 96 -0.84 -30.16 36.06
C VAL A 96 -0.62 -28.94 36.94
N ILE A 97 -0.85 -29.12 38.23
CA ILE A 97 -0.64 -28.09 39.25
C ILE A 97 0.77 -28.24 39.85
N VAL A 98 1.56 -27.18 39.77
CA VAL A 98 2.90 -27.11 40.39
C VAL A 98 2.79 -26.84 41.89
N SER A 99 3.76 -27.31 42.67
CA SER A 99 3.77 -27.07 44.12
C SER A 99 4.10 -25.60 44.46
N ALA A 100 3.75 -25.16 45.67
CA ALA A 100 4.07 -23.79 46.13
C ALA A 100 5.59 -23.47 46.09
N ALA A 101 6.45 -24.49 46.26
CA ALA A 101 7.91 -24.33 46.16
C ALA A 101 8.39 -24.07 44.72
N GLU A 102 7.61 -24.48 43.73
CA GLU A 102 7.95 -24.39 42.30
C GLU A 102 7.33 -23.17 41.62
N GLU A 103 6.38 -22.49 42.27
CA GLU A 103 5.60 -21.39 41.69
C GLU A 103 6.47 -20.23 41.21
N GLN A 104 7.57 -19.94 41.93
CA GLN A 104 8.52 -18.90 41.51
C GLN A 104 9.22 -19.26 40.20
N GLU A 105 9.63 -20.52 40.02
CA GLU A 105 10.29 -20.98 38.80
C GLU A 105 9.28 -21.15 37.65
N ALA A 106 8.06 -21.58 37.94
CA ALA A 106 6.96 -21.58 36.99
C ALA A 106 6.72 -20.16 36.44
N GLN A 107 6.67 -19.14 37.30
CA GLN A 107 6.48 -17.75 36.85
C GLN A 107 7.67 -17.24 36.01
N ARG A 108 8.91 -17.63 36.36
CA ARG A 108 10.10 -17.29 35.55
C ARG A 108 10.04 -17.93 34.16
N THR A 109 9.69 -19.20 34.08
CA THR A 109 9.59 -19.93 32.81
C THR A 109 8.43 -19.43 31.95
N ILE A 110 7.27 -19.11 32.54
CA ILE A 110 6.17 -18.41 31.86
C ILE A 110 6.67 -17.10 31.26
N THR A 111 7.38 -16.30 32.05
CA THR A 111 7.88 -14.98 31.62
C THR A 111 8.91 -15.11 30.47
N ARG A 112 9.68 -16.21 30.42
CA ARG A 112 10.69 -16.50 29.41
C ARG A 112 10.15 -17.16 28.15
N TYR A 113 9.25 -18.14 28.24
CA TYR A 113 8.78 -18.96 27.12
C TYR A 113 7.33 -18.68 26.70
N GLY A 114 6.53 -18.11 27.61
CA GLY A 114 5.08 -18.01 27.49
C GLY A 114 4.33 -19.23 28.03
N PHE A 115 5.04 -20.22 28.58
CA PHE A 115 4.46 -21.46 29.11
C PHE A 115 5.09 -21.81 30.46
N ASN A 116 4.32 -22.50 31.30
CA ASN A 116 4.84 -23.11 32.52
C ASN A 116 5.69 -24.34 32.18
N MET A 117 7.00 -24.12 31.99
CA MET A 117 7.91 -25.23 31.65
C MET A 117 8.07 -26.20 32.81
N VAL A 118 7.90 -25.77 34.06
CA VAL A 118 7.96 -26.68 35.21
C VAL A 118 6.83 -27.72 35.17
N ALA A 119 5.62 -27.30 34.79
CA ALA A 119 4.52 -28.22 34.55
C ALA A 119 4.79 -29.08 33.30
N SER A 120 5.21 -28.47 32.20
CA SER A 120 5.49 -29.19 30.95
C SER A 120 6.57 -30.26 31.13
N ASP A 121 7.65 -29.99 31.86
CA ASP A 121 8.76 -30.94 32.01
C ASP A 121 8.40 -32.18 32.85
N LYS A 122 7.31 -32.11 33.63
CA LYS A 122 6.74 -33.26 34.37
C LYS A 122 5.81 -34.12 33.52
N ILE A 123 5.32 -33.58 32.41
CA ILE A 123 4.37 -34.25 31.51
C ILE A 123 5.15 -35.06 30.50
N SER A 124 4.75 -36.33 30.32
CA SER A 124 5.33 -37.23 29.32
C SER A 124 5.36 -36.58 27.93
N LEU A 125 6.44 -36.81 27.17
CA LEU A 125 6.49 -36.42 25.76
C LEU A 125 5.51 -37.25 24.91
N ASP A 126 5.16 -38.44 25.39
CA ASP A 126 4.25 -39.39 24.75
C ASP A 126 2.83 -39.34 25.33
N ARG A 127 2.49 -38.32 26.13
CA ARG A 127 1.18 -38.23 26.77
C ARG A 127 0.05 -38.32 25.76
N GLN A 128 -1.06 -38.94 26.14
CA GLN A 128 -2.27 -38.93 25.35
C GLN A 128 -3.18 -37.79 25.80
N ILE A 129 -3.80 -37.12 24.83
CA ILE A 129 -4.82 -36.09 25.09
C ILE A 129 -6.23 -36.63 24.85
N LYS A 130 -7.22 -35.93 25.41
CA LYS A 130 -8.64 -36.29 25.31
C LYS A 130 -9.08 -36.28 23.84
N ASP A 131 -9.95 -37.21 23.46
CA ASP A 131 -10.61 -37.16 22.16
C ASP A 131 -11.80 -36.18 22.24
N THR A 132 -11.66 -35.04 21.58
CA THR A 132 -12.62 -33.92 21.55
C THR A 132 -13.46 -33.91 20.27
N ARG A 133 -13.21 -34.85 19.34
CA ARG A 133 -13.94 -34.96 18.07
C ARG A 133 -15.40 -35.33 18.31
N LEU A 134 -16.24 -34.99 17.34
CA LEU A 134 -17.62 -35.47 17.28
C LEU A 134 -17.66 -37.00 17.20
N GLU A 135 -18.69 -37.63 17.78
CA GLU A 135 -18.80 -39.10 17.77
C GLU A 135 -18.90 -39.68 16.34
N GLU A 136 -19.56 -38.95 15.43
CA GLU A 136 -19.59 -39.28 14.00
C GLU A 136 -18.18 -39.43 13.39
N CYS A 137 -17.18 -38.69 13.90
CA CYS A 137 -15.83 -38.72 13.35
C CYS A 137 -15.16 -40.09 13.46
N LYS A 138 -15.56 -40.90 14.45
CA LYS A 138 -15.02 -42.23 14.68
C LYS A 138 -15.58 -43.29 13.72
N HIS A 139 -16.55 -42.92 12.91
CA HIS A 139 -17.33 -43.83 12.06
C HIS A 139 -17.08 -43.62 10.56
N TRP A 140 -16.18 -42.70 10.20
CA TRP A 140 -15.78 -42.49 8.81
C TRP A 140 -14.78 -43.54 8.34
N ILE A 141 -15.09 -44.17 7.21
CA ILE A 141 -14.17 -44.99 6.44
C ILE A 141 -13.51 -44.09 5.38
N TYR A 142 -12.21 -43.83 5.56
CA TYR A 142 -11.40 -43.06 4.62
C TYR A 142 -10.79 -43.97 3.54
N PRO A 143 -10.34 -43.43 2.38
CA PRO A 143 -9.66 -44.20 1.36
C PRO A 143 -8.46 -45.01 1.91
N ASP A 144 -8.18 -46.14 1.26
CA ASP A 144 -7.00 -46.96 1.54
C ASP A 144 -5.72 -46.11 1.41
N VAL A 145 -4.74 -46.37 2.28
CA VAL A 145 -3.46 -45.64 2.35
C VAL A 145 -2.79 -45.45 0.99
N LYS A 146 -2.89 -46.43 0.08
CA LYS A 146 -2.31 -46.34 -1.28
C LYS A 146 -2.93 -45.26 -2.17
N HIS A 147 -4.08 -44.71 -1.78
CA HIS A 147 -4.81 -43.67 -2.49
C HIS A 147 -4.71 -42.30 -1.79
N LEU A 148 -4.04 -42.22 -0.64
CA LEU A 148 -3.80 -40.98 0.08
C LEU A 148 -2.37 -40.46 -0.20
N PRO A 149 -2.19 -39.13 -0.33
CA PRO A 149 -0.87 -38.53 -0.47
C PRO A 149 -0.04 -38.70 0.80
N THR A 150 1.28 -38.71 0.67
CA THR A 150 2.18 -38.68 1.82
C THR A 150 2.38 -37.26 2.35
N ALA A 151 2.63 -37.10 3.64
CA ALA A 151 2.70 -35.82 4.33
C ALA A 151 4.10 -35.54 4.91
N SER A 152 4.63 -34.35 4.64
CA SER A 152 5.76 -33.78 5.37
C SER A 152 5.26 -32.77 6.39
N VAL A 153 5.53 -33.01 7.68
CA VAL A 153 5.11 -32.11 8.76
C VAL A 153 6.22 -31.09 9.04
N ILE A 154 5.94 -29.79 8.89
CA ILE A 154 6.89 -28.70 9.07
C ILE A 154 6.63 -28.04 10.41
N LEU A 155 7.64 -28.02 11.28
CA LEU A 155 7.64 -27.33 12.57
C LEU A 155 8.71 -26.23 12.54
N VAL A 156 8.27 -24.97 12.53
CA VAL A 156 9.17 -23.82 12.69
C VAL A 156 9.26 -23.47 14.17
N PHE A 157 10.47 -23.25 14.68
CA PHE A 157 10.66 -22.88 16.08
C PHE A 157 11.77 -21.84 16.26
N PHE A 158 11.64 -21.05 17.32
CA PHE A 158 12.64 -20.06 17.76
C PHE A 158 12.58 -19.96 19.29
N ASP A 159 13.66 -20.37 19.97
CA ASP A 159 13.76 -20.39 21.44
C ASP A 159 12.52 -21.01 22.12
N GLU A 160 12.07 -22.14 21.57
CA GLU A 160 10.94 -22.92 22.08
C GLU A 160 11.34 -23.77 23.28
N GLY A 161 10.42 -24.00 24.21
CA GLY A 161 10.68 -24.88 25.36
C GLY A 161 10.94 -26.33 24.92
N TRP A 162 12.00 -26.95 25.44
CA TRP A 162 12.44 -28.31 25.07
C TRP A 162 11.32 -29.37 25.14
N SER A 163 10.64 -29.49 26.29
CA SER A 163 9.59 -30.50 26.46
C SER A 163 8.38 -30.24 25.58
N VAL A 164 8.05 -28.98 25.30
CA VAL A 164 6.92 -28.61 24.45
C VAL A 164 7.21 -28.95 22.99
N LEU A 165 8.37 -28.52 22.46
CA LEU A 165 8.81 -28.83 21.09
C LEU A 165 8.83 -30.35 20.83
N LEU A 166 9.46 -31.10 21.72
CA LEU A 166 9.57 -32.55 21.54
C LEU A 166 8.22 -33.25 21.74
N ARG A 167 7.34 -32.76 22.62
CA ARG A 167 5.98 -33.33 22.73
C ARG A 167 5.20 -33.16 21.43
N THR A 168 5.37 -32.05 20.71
CA THR A 168 4.79 -31.92 19.36
C THR A 168 5.35 -32.96 18.39
N VAL A 169 6.67 -33.15 18.36
CA VAL A 169 7.30 -34.17 17.50
C VAL A 169 6.80 -35.57 17.84
N HIS A 170 6.78 -35.93 19.12
CA HIS A 170 6.26 -37.22 19.59
C HIS A 170 4.79 -37.39 19.26
N SER A 171 3.97 -36.37 19.51
CA SER A 171 2.53 -36.41 19.23
C SER A 171 2.25 -36.67 17.75
N VAL A 172 2.95 -35.99 16.84
CA VAL A 172 2.85 -36.23 15.39
C VAL A 172 3.20 -37.67 15.05
N ILE A 173 4.32 -38.20 15.57
CA ILE A 173 4.75 -39.58 15.29
C ILE A 173 3.75 -40.61 15.85
N ASN A 174 3.25 -40.39 17.05
CA ASN A 174 2.40 -41.35 17.77
C ASN A 174 0.98 -41.41 17.22
N THR A 175 0.49 -40.33 16.60
CA THR A 175 -0.91 -40.21 16.14
C THR A 175 -1.08 -40.23 14.63
N SER A 176 0.02 -40.27 13.87
CA SER A 176 -0.01 -40.36 12.41
C SER A 176 0.25 -41.78 11.92
N PRO A 177 -0.51 -42.30 10.93
CA PRO A 177 -0.17 -43.57 10.28
C PRO A 177 1.24 -43.52 9.66
N LYS A 178 2.04 -44.55 9.92
CA LYS A 178 3.46 -44.60 9.52
C LYS A 178 3.67 -44.51 8.02
N GLU A 179 2.71 -45.02 7.27
CA GLU A 179 2.72 -45.06 5.81
C GLU A 179 2.39 -43.71 5.18
N LEU A 180 1.69 -42.83 5.92
CA LEU A 180 1.31 -41.49 5.46
C LEU A 180 2.32 -40.43 5.88
N LEU A 181 3.00 -40.61 7.01
CA LEU A 181 4.01 -39.66 7.51
C LEU A 181 5.36 -39.87 6.80
N LYS A 182 5.70 -38.98 5.87
CA LYS A 182 6.93 -39.05 5.08
C LYS A 182 8.17 -38.62 5.88
N ASP A 183 8.10 -37.44 6.47
CA ASP A 183 9.12 -36.87 7.33
C ASP A 183 8.57 -35.72 8.19
N ILE A 184 9.33 -35.37 9.24
CA ILE A 184 9.10 -34.19 10.07
C ILE A 184 10.29 -33.25 9.86
N ILE A 185 10.02 -32.04 9.38
CA ILE A 185 10.99 -31.01 9.05
C ILE A 185 10.98 -29.96 10.16
N LEU A 186 12.03 -29.98 10.99
CA LEU A 186 12.26 -28.96 12.00
C LEU A 186 13.09 -27.82 11.38
N ILE A 187 12.55 -26.60 11.41
CA ILE A 187 13.26 -25.39 10.97
C ILE A 187 13.55 -24.53 12.19
N ASP A 188 14.84 -24.44 12.54
CA ASP A 188 15.34 -23.56 13.59
C ASP A 188 15.59 -22.16 13.02
N ASP A 189 14.73 -21.19 13.38
CA ASP A 189 14.78 -19.79 12.94
C ASP A 189 15.79 -18.95 13.75
N GLY A 190 16.98 -19.51 14.00
CA GLY A 190 18.09 -18.84 14.68
C GLY A 190 17.99 -18.83 16.21
N SER A 191 17.55 -19.94 16.82
CA SER A 191 17.48 -20.09 18.28
C SER A 191 18.83 -19.91 18.97
N SER A 192 18.79 -19.33 20.16
CA SER A 192 19.93 -19.10 21.06
C SER A 192 19.95 -20.04 22.27
N ASP A 193 18.84 -20.72 22.56
CA ASP A 193 18.74 -21.64 23.69
C ASP A 193 19.71 -22.85 23.55
N PRO A 194 20.66 -23.05 24.48
CA PRO A 194 21.62 -24.14 24.41
C PRO A 194 21.00 -25.54 24.31
N ALA A 195 19.79 -25.75 24.86
CA ALA A 195 19.10 -27.02 24.78
C ALA A 195 18.71 -27.38 23.33
N LEU A 196 18.44 -26.38 22.50
CA LEU A 196 17.98 -26.56 21.10
C LEU A 196 19.14 -26.70 20.09
N LEU A 197 20.39 -26.59 20.56
CA LEU A 197 21.58 -26.72 19.73
C LEU A 197 22.00 -28.19 19.61
N ALA A 198 23.23 -28.54 20.02
CA ALA A 198 23.75 -29.91 19.95
C ALA A 198 22.87 -30.98 20.64
N PRO A 199 22.18 -30.72 21.77
CA PRO A 199 21.34 -31.73 22.41
C PRO A 199 20.16 -32.17 21.53
N LEU A 200 19.50 -31.24 20.83
CA LEU A 200 18.40 -31.54 19.93
C LEU A 200 18.86 -32.43 18.77
N GLU A 201 19.98 -32.09 18.14
CA GLU A 201 20.58 -32.89 17.05
C GLU A 201 20.91 -34.32 17.48
N LYS A 202 21.37 -34.49 18.72
CA LYS A 202 21.63 -35.82 19.28
C LYS A 202 20.33 -36.58 19.52
N TYR A 203 19.29 -35.91 20.03
CA TYR A 203 18.02 -36.52 20.38
C TYR A 203 17.27 -37.05 19.15
N ILE A 204 17.17 -36.24 18.09
CA ILE A 204 16.36 -36.57 16.90
C ILE A 204 16.89 -37.78 16.12
N LYS A 205 18.17 -38.16 16.28
CA LYS A 205 18.77 -39.34 15.64
C LYS A 205 18.05 -40.64 15.96
N ARG A 206 17.32 -40.69 17.09
CA ARG A 206 16.53 -41.86 17.51
C ARG A 206 15.48 -42.31 16.49
N TRP A 207 15.04 -41.40 15.60
CA TRP A 207 14.04 -41.70 14.57
C TRP A 207 14.64 -41.99 13.20
N ASN A 208 15.93 -42.35 13.14
CA ASN A 208 16.61 -42.87 11.94
C ASN A 208 16.38 -42.06 10.65
N GLY A 209 16.36 -40.72 10.78
CA GLY A 209 16.19 -39.79 9.65
C GLY A 209 14.75 -39.40 9.30
N LEU A 210 13.74 -39.90 10.03
CA LEU A 210 12.35 -39.44 9.90
C LEU A 210 12.21 -37.97 10.31
N VAL A 211 12.89 -37.58 11.39
CA VAL A 211 12.94 -36.19 11.87
C VAL A 211 14.22 -35.54 11.37
N LYS A 212 14.09 -34.45 10.61
CA LYS A 212 15.19 -33.73 9.97
C LYS A 212 15.24 -32.31 10.50
N LEU A 213 16.42 -31.83 10.87
CA LEU A 213 16.63 -30.48 11.39
C LEU A 213 17.42 -29.64 10.38
N TYR A 214 16.93 -28.44 10.10
CA TYR A 214 17.62 -27.43 9.31
C TYR A 214 17.73 -26.14 10.12
N ARG A 215 18.93 -25.57 10.16
CA ARG A 215 19.21 -24.31 10.86
C ARG A 215 19.42 -23.19 9.86
N THR A 216 18.76 -22.06 10.09
CA THR A 216 18.90 -20.86 9.26
C THR A 216 20.17 -20.07 9.60
N GLY A 217 20.72 -20.26 10.82
CA GLY A 217 21.88 -19.54 11.34
C GLY A 217 21.61 -18.09 11.76
N LYS A 218 20.48 -17.52 11.32
CA LYS A 218 19.99 -16.19 11.70
C LYS A 218 18.47 -16.17 11.68
N ARG A 219 17.88 -15.23 12.40
CA ARG A 219 16.43 -15.06 12.42
C ARG A 219 15.93 -14.46 11.11
N ILE A 220 15.19 -15.25 10.33
CA ILE A 220 14.57 -14.88 9.05
C ILE A 220 13.05 -14.66 9.19
N GLY A 221 12.45 -15.11 10.30
CA GLY A 221 11.04 -14.94 10.60
C GLY A 221 10.19 -16.14 10.18
N LEU A 222 9.01 -16.26 10.78
CA LEU A 222 8.11 -17.41 10.66
C LEU A 222 7.77 -17.75 9.20
N ILE A 223 7.46 -16.72 8.41
CA ILE A 223 6.95 -16.87 7.05
C ILE A 223 8.04 -17.43 6.12
N ALA A 224 9.22 -16.82 6.15
CA ALA A 224 10.36 -17.30 5.37
C ALA A 224 10.81 -18.70 5.83
N ALA A 225 10.78 -18.97 7.13
CA ALA A 225 11.10 -20.28 7.69
C ALA A 225 10.08 -21.37 7.26
N ARG A 226 8.79 -21.04 7.16
CA ARG A 226 7.76 -21.96 6.62
C ARG A 226 7.99 -22.27 5.14
N THR A 227 8.32 -21.26 4.33
CA THR A 227 8.67 -21.46 2.91
C THR A 227 9.91 -22.35 2.78
N LEU A 228 10.94 -22.12 3.58
CA LEU A 228 12.12 -22.99 3.62
C LEU A 228 11.77 -24.43 4.03
N GLY A 229 10.88 -24.60 5.02
CA GLY A 229 10.35 -25.90 5.40
C GLY A 229 9.66 -26.62 4.24
N ALA A 230 8.85 -25.89 3.45
CA ALA A 230 8.21 -26.43 2.27
C ALA A 230 9.22 -26.82 1.18
N GLU A 231 10.30 -26.05 1.00
CA GLU A 231 11.38 -26.39 0.05
C GLU A 231 12.12 -27.67 0.46
N LYS A 232 12.34 -27.87 1.77
CA LYS A 232 13.02 -29.05 2.32
C LYS A 232 12.14 -30.29 2.46
N SER A 233 10.83 -30.13 2.36
CA SER A 233 9.85 -31.23 2.44
C SER A 233 9.91 -32.15 1.22
N THR A 234 9.60 -33.43 1.43
CA THR A 234 9.64 -34.47 0.37
C THR A 234 8.33 -35.23 0.18
N GLY A 235 7.33 -35.01 1.04
CA GLY A 235 5.98 -35.53 0.90
C GLY A 235 5.18 -34.80 -0.18
N ASP A 236 4.09 -35.42 -0.61
CA ASP A 236 3.16 -34.87 -1.60
C ASP A 236 2.39 -33.66 -1.03
N VAL A 237 2.12 -33.69 0.28
CA VAL A 237 1.43 -32.65 1.05
C VAL A 237 2.39 -32.06 2.10
N ILE A 238 2.39 -30.74 2.23
CA ILE A 238 2.99 -30.07 3.38
C ILE A 238 1.93 -29.85 4.45
N VAL A 239 2.27 -30.20 5.69
CA VAL A 239 1.44 -29.95 6.87
C VAL A 239 2.22 -29.04 7.80
N VAL A 240 1.78 -27.81 7.99
CA VAL A 240 2.43 -26.85 8.89
C VAL A 240 1.76 -26.96 10.25
N LEU A 241 2.55 -27.12 11.31
CA LEU A 241 2.10 -26.99 12.69
C LEU A 241 3.05 -26.06 13.44
N ASP A 242 2.54 -25.37 14.45
CA ASP A 242 3.39 -24.65 15.39
C ASP A 242 4.12 -25.65 16.31
N ALA A 243 5.28 -25.24 16.84
CA ALA A 243 6.17 -26.08 17.64
C ALA A 243 5.66 -26.39 19.06
N HIS A 244 4.40 -26.10 19.35
CA HIS A 244 3.76 -26.24 20.65
C HIS A 244 2.32 -26.73 20.49
N CYS A 245 2.20 -27.80 19.70
CA CYS A 245 0.95 -28.48 19.39
C CYS A 245 0.94 -29.93 19.88
N GLU A 246 -0.26 -30.48 20.09
CA GLU A 246 -0.50 -31.91 20.35
C GLU A 246 -1.67 -32.38 19.48
N CYS A 247 -1.43 -33.38 18.65
CA CYS A 247 -2.39 -33.91 17.70
C CYS A 247 -3.36 -34.88 18.38
N VAL A 248 -4.65 -34.75 18.08
CA VAL A 248 -5.67 -35.73 18.51
C VAL A 248 -5.55 -36.99 17.64
N VAL A 249 -6.03 -38.12 18.14
CA VAL A 249 -6.04 -39.38 17.39
C VAL A 249 -6.76 -39.21 16.03
N ASN A 250 -6.23 -39.87 15.01
CA ASN A 250 -6.77 -39.84 13.64
C ASN A 250 -6.90 -38.41 13.04
N TRP A 251 -6.00 -37.49 13.39
CA TRP A 251 -6.02 -36.13 12.85
C TRP A 251 -5.58 -36.03 11.37
N LEU A 252 -4.62 -36.86 10.94
CA LEU A 252 -3.97 -36.71 9.63
C LEU A 252 -4.79 -37.26 8.44
N PRO A 253 -5.37 -38.48 8.49
CA PRO A 253 -6.14 -39.03 7.35
C PRO A 253 -7.31 -38.15 6.87
N PRO A 254 -8.11 -37.52 7.74
CA PRO A 254 -9.16 -36.61 7.31
C PRO A 254 -8.64 -35.44 6.47
N LEU A 255 -7.50 -34.84 6.85
CA LEU A 255 -6.88 -33.74 6.11
C LEU A 255 -6.40 -34.18 4.73
N LEU A 256 -5.65 -35.29 4.69
CA LEU A 256 -5.08 -35.81 3.43
C LEU A 256 -6.16 -36.26 2.46
N THR A 257 -7.28 -36.78 2.97
CA THR A 257 -8.40 -37.17 2.12
C THR A 257 -9.00 -35.98 1.38
N ARG A 258 -9.05 -34.79 2.00
CA ARG A 258 -9.54 -33.58 1.32
C ARG A 258 -8.65 -33.16 0.16
N ILE A 259 -7.34 -33.26 0.36
CA ILE A 259 -6.36 -32.91 -0.68
C ILE A 259 -6.33 -33.98 -1.78
N ALA A 260 -6.52 -35.26 -1.43
CA ALA A 260 -6.64 -36.35 -2.40
C ALA A 260 -7.86 -36.15 -3.32
N ILE A 261 -8.99 -35.70 -2.77
CA ILE A 261 -10.21 -35.39 -3.54
C ILE A 261 -10.02 -34.13 -4.38
N ASN A 262 -9.46 -33.08 -3.79
CA ASN A 262 -9.21 -31.81 -4.44
C ASN A 262 -7.81 -31.32 -4.10
N ARG A 263 -6.88 -31.50 -5.04
CA ARG A 263 -5.49 -31.06 -4.91
C ARG A 263 -5.35 -29.58 -4.55
N LYS A 264 -6.31 -28.74 -4.97
CA LYS A 264 -6.32 -27.31 -4.70
C LYS A 264 -6.99 -26.93 -3.38
N ALA A 265 -7.27 -27.90 -2.49
CA ALA A 265 -7.77 -27.64 -1.16
C ALA A 265 -6.65 -27.25 -0.19
N LEU A 266 -6.91 -26.21 0.60
CA LEU A 266 -6.21 -25.89 1.84
C LEU A 266 -7.06 -26.47 2.98
N ALA A 267 -6.64 -27.61 3.52
CA ALA A 267 -7.34 -28.30 4.59
C ALA A 267 -6.81 -27.86 5.96
N VAL A 268 -7.70 -27.47 6.87
CA VAL A 268 -7.36 -26.88 8.16
C VAL A 268 -7.98 -27.73 9.27
N PRO A 269 -7.20 -28.20 10.26
CA PRO A 269 -7.76 -28.90 11.42
C PRO A 269 -8.52 -27.92 12.33
N ILE A 270 -9.46 -28.45 13.12
CA ILE A 270 -10.01 -27.71 14.25
C ILE A 270 -8.91 -27.53 15.31
N VAL A 271 -8.76 -26.30 15.78
CA VAL A 271 -7.72 -25.95 16.76
C VAL A 271 -8.32 -26.01 18.15
N ASP A 272 -7.88 -26.99 18.94
CA ASP A 272 -8.17 -27.06 20.37
C ASP A 272 -7.16 -26.21 21.16
N GLY A 273 -7.45 -25.93 22.44
CA GLY A 273 -6.57 -25.13 23.29
C GLY A 273 -5.76 -25.96 24.26
N ILE A 274 -4.50 -25.58 24.47
CA ILE A 274 -3.70 -26.01 25.62
C ILE A 274 -3.44 -24.78 26.49
N GLU A 275 -3.85 -24.84 27.76
CA GLU A 275 -3.69 -23.72 28.69
C GLU A 275 -2.21 -23.54 29.09
N TRP A 276 -1.65 -22.33 28.98
CA TRP A 276 -0.23 -22.10 29.24
C TRP A 276 0.23 -22.31 30.69
N LYS A 277 -0.67 -22.28 31.68
CA LYS A 277 -0.31 -22.45 33.10
C LYS A 277 -0.26 -23.90 33.52
N THR A 278 -1.31 -24.66 33.22
CA THR A 278 -1.51 -26.03 33.69
C THR A 278 -1.32 -27.08 32.60
N LEU A 279 -1.22 -26.66 31.33
CA LEU A 279 -1.08 -27.52 30.15
C LEU A 279 -2.28 -28.47 29.96
N GLU A 280 -3.44 -28.06 30.48
CA GLU A 280 -4.74 -28.71 30.26
C GLU A 280 -5.19 -28.56 28.81
N HIS A 281 -5.73 -29.65 28.24
CA HIS A 281 -6.35 -29.66 26.92
C HIS A 281 -7.83 -29.28 27.02
N MET A 282 -8.22 -28.26 26.27
CA MET A 282 -9.56 -27.66 26.27
C MET A 282 -10.16 -27.64 24.87
N ASN A 283 -11.43 -28.03 24.76
CA ASN A 283 -12.23 -27.76 23.57
C ASN A 283 -12.71 -26.29 23.63
N ILE A 284 -12.26 -25.48 22.69
CA ILE A 284 -12.55 -24.02 22.66
C ILE A 284 -13.98 -23.74 22.17
N TYR A 285 -14.49 -24.56 21.27
CA TYR A 285 -15.75 -24.31 20.57
C TYR A 285 -16.97 -25.01 21.20
N GLY A 286 -16.73 -25.93 22.13
CA GLY A 286 -17.79 -26.69 22.79
C GLY A 286 -18.59 -27.51 21.77
N SER A 287 -19.90 -27.25 21.68
CA SER A 287 -20.81 -27.91 20.74
C SER A 287 -21.05 -27.15 19.44
N SER A 288 -20.59 -25.89 19.35
CA SER A 288 -20.77 -25.05 18.16
C SER A 288 -19.58 -25.18 17.22
N ILE A 289 -19.76 -24.83 15.95
CA ILE A 289 -18.66 -24.75 14.96
C ILE A 289 -18.52 -23.34 14.43
N PHE A 290 -17.28 -22.92 14.19
CA PHE A 290 -16.90 -21.57 13.81
C PHE A 290 -16.07 -21.57 12.54
N ARG A 291 -16.08 -20.45 11.81
CA ARG A 291 -15.20 -20.22 10.66
C ARG A 291 -14.42 -18.92 10.86
N GLY A 292 -13.22 -18.87 10.31
CA GLY A 292 -12.34 -17.71 10.39
C GLY A 292 -12.81 -16.56 9.51
N ILE A 293 -12.92 -15.37 10.08
CA ILE A 293 -13.25 -14.10 9.43
C ILE A 293 -12.27 -13.00 9.89
N TRP A 294 -12.48 -11.75 9.48
CA TRP A 294 -11.68 -10.60 9.91
C TRP A 294 -12.54 -9.35 10.03
N GLU A 295 -12.04 -8.36 10.76
CA GLU A 295 -12.49 -6.97 10.65
C GLU A 295 -11.53 -6.16 9.76
N TRP A 296 -11.95 -4.98 9.30
CA TRP A 296 -11.21 -4.23 8.27
C TRP A 296 -9.80 -3.80 8.67
N GLY A 297 -9.39 -3.88 9.94
CA GLY A 297 -8.03 -3.66 10.42
C GLY A 297 -7.16 -4.92 10.46
N PHE A 298 -7.64 -6.03 9.89
CA PHE A 298 -7.02 -7.35 9.85
C PHE A 298 -6.82 -8.03 11.22
N LEU A 299 -7.59 -7.65 12.24
CA LEU A 299 -7.72 -8.49 13.42
C LEU A 299 -8.49 -9.77 13.05
N TYR A 300 -7.89 -10.91 13.38
CA TYR A 300 -8.52 -12.22 13.15
C TYR A 300 -9.74 -12.37 14.05
N LYS A 301 -10.84 -12.84 13.47
CA LYS A 301 -12.12 -13.03 14.14
C LYS A 301 -12.67 -14.40 13.78
N GLU A 302 -13.58 -14.89 14.60
CA GLU A 302 -14.29 -16.13 14.33
C GLU A 302 -15.78 -15.86 14.48
N THR A 303 -16.58 -16.48 13.62
CA THR A 303 -18.04 -16.43 13.69
C THR A 303 -18.60 -17.83 13.55
N GLU A 304 -19.76 -18.07 14.14
CA GLU A 304 -20.49 -19.32 13.93
C GLU A 304 -20.71 -19.57 12.43
N VAL A 305 -20.65 -20.83 12.02
CA VAL A 305 -20.85 -21.22 10.62
C VAL A 305 -22.29 -20.87 10.20
N PRO A 306 -22.50 -20.04 9.16
CA PRO A 306 -23.84 -19.65 8.72
C PRO A 306 -24.67 -20.83 8.22
N GLU A 307 -26.00 -20.75 8.33
CA GLU A 307 -26.95 -21.76 7.84
C GLU A 307 -26.71 -22.14 6.36
N ARG A 308 -26.32 -21.17 5.53
CA ARG A 308 -25.97 -21.39 4.12
C ARG A 308 -24.88 -22.44 3.93
N GLU A 309 -23.89 -22.50 4.82
CA GLU A 309 -22.83 -23.52 4.78
C GLU A 309 -23.27 -24.80 5.49
N LEU A 310 -24.00 -24.70 6.60
CA LEU A 310 -24.52 -25.89 7.32
C LEU A 310 -25.42 -26.75 6.43
N ASN A 311 -26.29 -26.12 5.62
CA ASN A 311 -27.23 -26.80 4.75
C ASN A 311 -26.57 -27.55 3.58
N LYS A 312 -25.28 -27.34 3.31
CA LYS A 312 -24.53 -28.10 2.29
C LYS A 312 -24.08 -29.47 2.80
N ARG A 313 -24.15 -29.70 4.11
CA ARG A 313 -23.62 -30.89 4.76
C ARG A 313 -24.74 -31.84 5.12
N LYS A 314 -24.49 -33.13 4.90
CA LYS A 314 -25.37 -34.23 5.34
C LYS A 314 -25.08 -34.63 6.78
N HIS A 315 -23.82 -34.55 7.19
CA HIS A 315 -23.37 -34.95 8.53
C HIS A 315 -22.69 -33.78 9.25
N SER A 316 -22.73 -33.79 10.58
CA SER A 316 -22.18 -32.70 11.40
C SER A 316 -20.65 -32.65 11.37
N SER A 317 -20.04 -33.79 11.05
CA SER A 317 -18.60 -34.01 10.96
C SER A 317 -17.98 -33.71 9.59
N GLU A 318 -18.78 -33.34 8.57
CA GLU A 318 -18.28 -33.02 7.24
C GLU A 318 -17.53 -31.66 7.20
N PRO A 319 -16.47 -31.55 6.37
CA PRO A 319 -15.76 -30.29 6.16
C PRO A 319 -16.66 -29.15 5.69
N TYR A 320 -16.27 -27.92 6.02
CA TYR A 320 -16.99 -26.72 5.60
C TYR A 320 -16.04 -25.61 5.18
N TRP A 321 -16.57 -24.67 4.39
CA TRP A 321 -15.76 -23.60 3.83
C TRP A 321 -15.51 -22.48 4.82
N SER A 322 -14.26 -22.03 4.90
CA SER A 322 -13.87 -20.86 5.68
C SER A 322 -13.26 -19.76 4.80
N PRO A 323 -13.61 -18.48 4.98
CA PRO A 323 -13.03 -17.37 4.22
C PRO A 323 -11.53 -17.24 4.46
N THR A 324 -11.10 -17.46 5.71
CA THR A 324 -9.70 -17.47 6.10
C THR A 324 -9.40 -18.59 7.10
N HIS A 325 -8.15 -18.76 7.48
CA HIS A 325 -7.69 -19.66 8.53
C HIS A 325 -6.84 -18.90 9.56
N ALA A 326 -6.56 -19.51 10.71
CA ALA A 326 -5.78 -18.89 11.78
C ALA A 326 -4.27 -18.76 11.46
N GLY A 327 -3.78 -19.48 10.45
CA GLY A 327 -2.39 -19.41 9.97
C GLY A 327 -1.43 -20.45 10.56
N GLY A 328 -1.63 -20.87 11.81
CA GLY A 328 -0.71 -21.75 12.54
C GLY A 328 -0.67 -23.21 12.04
N LEU A 329 -1.83 -23.72 11.63
CA LEU A 329 -2.05 -25.14 11.37
C LEU A 329 -2.79 -25.33 10.05
N LEU A 330 -2.17 -26.03 9.09
CA LEU A 330 -2.77 -26.27 7.76
C LEU A 330 -2.12 -27.46 7.04
N ALA A 331 -2.83 -27.99 6.05
CA ALA A 331 -2.34 -28.96 5.09
C ALA A 331 -2.66 -28.50 3.65
N ILE A 332 -1.68 -28.57 2.74
CA ILE A 332 -1.84 -28.20 1.34
C ILE A 332 -0.93 -29.06 0.45
N ASP A 333 -1.38 -29.41 -0.76
CA ASP A 333 -0.51 -30.05 -1.77
C ASP A 333 0.75 -29.20 -1.98
N ARG A 334 1.91 -29.83 -1.87
CA ARG A 334 3.22 -29.17 -1.89
C ARG A 334 3.44 -28.44 -3.22
N GLN A 335 3.08 -29.08 -4.32
CA GLN A 335 3.30 -28.50 -5.65
C GLN A 335 2.31 -27.35 -5.90
N TRP A 336 1.05 -27.48 -5.46
CA TRP A 336 0.08 -26.40 -5.50
C TRP A 336 0.52 -25.17 -4.68
N PHE A 337 1.11 -25.38 -3.50
CA PHE A 337 1.69 -24.29 -2.70
C PHE A 337 2.73 -23.48 -3.48
N PHE A 338 3.60 -24.13 -4.26
CA PHE A 338 4.57 -23.45 -5.11
C PHE A 338 3.97 -22.89 -6.40
N GLU A 339 2.96 -23.52 -6.98
CA GLU A 339 2.19 -22.97 -8.12
C GLU A 339 1.49 -21.65 -7.74
N LEU A 340 1.05 -21.53 -6.48
CA LEU A 340 0.56 -20.29 -5.86
C LEU A 340 1.66 -19.27 -5.51
N GLY A 341 2.92 -19.56 -5.87
CA GLY A 341 4.07 -18.70 -5.61
C GLY A 341 4.57 -18.70 -4.16
N ALA A 342 4.27 -19.76 -3.38
CA ALA A 342 4.53 -19.86 -1.93
C ALA A 342 3.95 -18.65 -1.17
N TYR A 343 4.41 -18.34 0.04
CA TYR A 343 4.11 -17.05 0.67
C TYR A 343 4.80 -15.90 -0.07
N ASP A 344 4.21 -14.71 -0.06
CA ASP A 344 4.87 -13.50 -0.55
C ASP A 344 6.19 -13.24 0.23
N PRO A 345 7.36 -13.26 -0.44
CA PRO A 345 8.66 -13.06 0.23
C PRO A 345 8.81 -11.67 0.85
N GLY A 346 7.98 -10.69 0.45
CA GLY A 346 7.93 -9.37 1.07
C GLY A 346 7.13 -9.30 2.38
N ILE A 347 6.36 -10.34 2.72
CA ILE A 347 5.72 -10.45 4.03
C ILE A 347 6.76 -10.99 5.03
N LYS A 348 7.27 -10.09 5.87
CA LYS A 348 8.38 -10.39 6.79
C LYS A 348 7.89 -10.71 8.19
N VAL A 349 8.67 -11.53 8.90
CA VAL A 349 8.48 -11.86 10.32
C VAL A 349 7.19 -12.63 10.59
N TRP A 350 6.05 -11.93 10.69
CA TRP A 350 4.75 -12.46 11.08
C TRP A 350 3.62 -11.47 10.73
N GLY A 351 2.44 -11.99 10.42
CA GLY A 351 1.22 -11.23 10.18
C GLY A 351 0.92 -11.09 8.69
N ALA A 352 -0.38 -11.10 8.36
CA ALA A 352 -0.97 -11.12 7.03
C ALA A 352 -0.89 -12.44 6.24
N GLU A 353 0.01 -13.37 6.60
CA GLU A 353 0.27 -14.57 5.80
C GLU A 353 -0.94 -15.51 5.70
N GLN A 354 -1.75 -15.58 6.74
CA GLN A 354 -2.94 -16.41 6.79
C GLN A 354 -4.03 -15.91 5.84
N TYR A 355 -4.20 -14.59 5.76
CA TYR A 355 -5.13 -13.98 4.83
C TYR A 355 -4.60 -14.07 3.40
N GLU A 356 -3.30 -13.81 3.21
CA GLU A 356 -2.66 -13.85 1.90
C GLU A 356 -2.78 -15.22 1.24
N LEU A 357 -2.49 -16.30 1.98
CA LEU A 357 -2.68 -17.65 1.47
C LEU A 357 -4.16 -17.99 1.24
N SER A 358 -5.06 -17.59 2.14
CA SER A 358 -6.50 -17.86 1.98
C SER A 358 -7.08 -17.16 0.75
N PHE A 359 -6.74 -15.88 0.56
CA PHE A 359 -7.20 -15.06 -0.55
C PHE A 359 -6.67 -15.58 -1.87
N LYS A 360 -5.38 -16.00 -1.93
CA LYS A 360 -4.81 -16.71 -3.07
C LYS A 360 -5.57 -17.97 -3.41
N VAL A 361 -5.74 -18.86 -2.43
CA VAL A 361 -6.39 -20.16 -2.65
C VAL A 361 -7.80 -19.94 -3.21
N TRP A 362 -8.62 -19.08 -2.59
CA TRP A 362 -9.98 -18.82 -3.06
C TRP A 362 -10.03 -18.14 -4.43
N GLN A 363 -9.29 -17.04 -4.61
CA GLN A 363 -9.37 -16.27 -5.85
C GLN A 363 -8.76 -17.04 -7.02
N CYS A 364 -7.74 -17.86 -6.81
CA CYS A 364 -7.04 -18.60 -7.87
C CYS A 364 -7.56 -20.03 -8.08
N GLY A 365 -8.80 -20.33 -7.63
CA GLY A 365 -9.55 -21.52 -8.01
C GLY A 365 -9.38 -22.75 -7.10
N GLY A 366 -8.87 -22.56 -5.89
CA GLY A 366 -8.87 -23.56 -4.82
C GLY A 366 -10.00 -23.34 -3.80
N VAL A 367 -9.92 -24.06 -2.68
CA VAL A 367 -10.89 -23.97 -1.57
C VAL A 367 -10.16 -24.01 -0.23
N VAL A 368 -10.68 -23.30 0.77
CA VAL A 368 -10.20 -23.39 2.16
C VAL A 368 -11.26 -24.09 3.00
N GLU A 369 -10.90 -25.26 3.55
CA GLU A 369 -11.83 -26.16 4.24
C GLU A 369 -11.36 -26.42 5.66
N TRP A 370 -12.24 -26.18 6.64
CA TRP A 370 -12.03 -26.65 8.01
C TRP A 370 -12.58 -28.06 8.12
N VAL A 371 -11.82 -28.96 8.74
CA VAL A 371 -12.09 -30.41 8.76
C VAL A 371 -12.43 -30.86 10.19
N PRO A 372 -13.73 -30.98 10.56
CA PRO A 372 -14.14 -31.30 11.93
C PRO A 372 -13.56 -32.58 12.53
N CYS A 373 -13.19 -33.56 11.71
CA CYS A 373 -12.62 -34.81 12.23
C CYS A 373 -11.11 -34.76 12.43
N SER A 374 -10.46 -33.65 12.08
CA SER A 374 -9.05 -33.41 12.36
C SER A 374 -8.95 -32.36 13.46
N HIS A 375 -8.43 -32.75 14.62
CA HIS A 375 -8.20 -31.82 15.74
C HIS A 375 -6.71 -31.79 16.09
N VAL A 376 -6.20 -30.59 16.31
CA VAL A 376 -4.85 -30.37 16.84
C VAL A 376 -4.93 -29.32 17.94
N ALA A 377 -4.48 -29.68 19.14
CA ALA A 377 -4.44 -28.78 20.28
C ALA A 377 -3.21 -27.87 20.19
N HIS A 378 -3.40 -26.58 20.37
CA HIS A 378 -2.36 -25.55 20.29
C HIS A 378 -2.22 -24.82 21.63
N ALA A 379 -0.98 -24.63 22.10
CA ALA A 379 -0.72 -23.93 23.35
C ALA A 379 -0.78 -22.40 23.21
N TYR A 380 -1.77 -21.77 23.85
CA TYR A 380 -1.90 -20.31 23.85
C TYR A 380 -0.93 -19.68 24.82
N ARG A 381 0.04 -18.90 24.34
CA ARG A 381 1.08 -18.28 25.19
C ARG A 381 0.51 -17.30 26.22
N GLY A 382 1.05 -17.38 27.44
CA GLY A 382 0.88 -16.39 28.50
C GLY A 382 1.76 -15.14 28.33
N PRO A 383 1.72 -14.20 29.28
CA PRO A 383 2.45 -12.94 29.21
C PRO A 383 3.97 -13.16 29.24
N ARG A 384 4.67 -12.75 28.17
CA ARG A 384 6.13 -12.85 28.00
C ARG A 384 6.78 -11.47 28.17
N SER A 385 7.95 -11.40 28.78
CA SER A 385 8.68 -10.13 29.00
C SER A 385 9.56 -9.70 27.81
N HIS A 386 9.85 -10.63 26.89
CA HIS A 386 10.76 -10.40 25.76
C HIS A 386 10.05 -10.73 24.44
N LEU A 387 9.60 -9.69 23.74
CA LEU A 387 9.35 -9.77 22.30
C LEU A 387 10.70 -9.62 21.60
N VAL A 388 11.36 -10.72 21.29
CA VAL A 388 12.60 -10.65 20.51
C VAL A 388 12.23 -10.10 19.14
N HIS A 389 12.76 -8.94 18.78
CA HIS A 389 12.56 -8.31 17.48
C HIS A 389 13.45 -9.01 16.44
N VAL A 390 13.00 -9.10 15.19
CA VAL A 390 13.89 -9.54 14.10
C VAL A 390 14.81 -8.34 13.83
N PRO A 391 16.15 -8.52 13.87
CA PRO A 391 17.07 -7.46 13.49
C PRO A 391 16.65 -6.91 12.12
N ASP A 392 16.54 -5.58 11.98
CA ASP A 392 16.16 -4.86 10.75
C ASP A 392 14.66 -4.85 10.38
N ALA A 393 13.76 -5.42 11.18
CA ALA A 393 12.32 -5.29 10.93
C ALA A 393 11.78 -3.91 11.32
N SER A 394 10.94 -3.33 10.47
CA SER A 394 10.26 -2.05 10.76
C SER A 394 9.40 -2.15 12.03
N PRO A 395 9.31 -1.10 12.86
CA PRO A 395 8.33 -1.04 13.95
C PRO A 395 6.87 -1.21 13.48
N HIS A 396 6.62 -0.98 12.19
CA HIS A 396 5.31 -1.15 11.55
C HIS A 396 5.25 -2.37 10.62
N GLN A 397 6.11 -3.37 10.80
CA GLN A 397 6.24 -4.50 9.87
C GLN A 397 4.91 -5.22 9.62
N THR A 398 4.11 -5.47 10.66
CA THR A 398 2.79 -6.11 10.52
C THR A 398 1.83 -5.25 9.69
N SER A 399 1.85 -3.93 9.83
CA SER A 399 1.06 -3.03 8.99
C SER A 399 1.51 -3.07 7.54
N ILE A 400 2.83 -3.04 7.28
CA ILE A 400 3.40 -3.18 5.93
C ILE A 400 2.95 -4.49 5.28
N ASN A 401 2.99 -5.60 6.02
CA ASN A 401 2.53 -6.90 5.55
C ASN A 401 1.04 -6.88 5.13
N HIS A 402 0.17 -6.27 5.95
CA HIS A 402 -1.26 -6.12 5.63
C HIS A 402 -1.49 -5.21 4.41
N MET A 403 -0.69 -4.16 4.24
CA MET A 403 -0.78 -3.31 3.05
C MET A 403 -0.41 -4.07 1.78
N ARG A 404 0.69 -4.85 1.81
CA ARG A 404 1.09 -5.70 0.66
C ARG A 404 -0.02 -6.66 0.26
N LEU A 405 -0.62 -7.32 1.25
CA LEU A 405 -1.79 -8.17 1.06
C LEU A 405 -2.95 -7.41 0.41
N ALA A 406 -3.34 -6.27 0.96
CA ALA A 406 -4.49 -5.49 0.50
C ALA A 406 -4.29 -5.01 -0.94
N GLU A 407 -3.15 -4.38 -1.23
CA GLU A 407 -2.78 -3.82 -2.54
C GLU A 407 -2.68 -4.87 -3.66
N VAL A 408 -2.43 -6.14 -3.32
CA VAL A 408 -2.38 -7.22 -4.29
C VAL A 408 -3.72 -7.93 -4.45
N TRP A 409 -4.45 -8.15 -3.35
CA TRP A 409 -5.55 -9.12 -3.31
C TRP A 409 -6.94 -8.54 -3.04
N MET A 410 -7.06 -7.28 -2.60
CA MET A 410 -8.35 -6.72 -2.13
C MET A 410 -9.04 -5.75 -3.10
N ASP A 411 -8.42 -5.39 -4.21
CA ASP A 411 -9.00 -4.49 -5.23
C ASP A 411 -9.57 -3.20 -4.59
N GLU A 412 -10.82 -2.84 -4.86
CA GLU A 412 -11.49 -1.66 -4.29
C GLU A 412 -11.67 -1.71 -2.77
N PHE A 413 -11.64 -2.90 -2.15
CA PHE A 413 -11.80 -3.08 -0.70
C PHE A 413 -10.54 -2.69 0.08
N THR A 414 -9.41 -2.48 -0.62
CA THR A 414 -8.17 -1.93 -0.04
C THR A 414 -8.44 -0.63 0.72
N GLU A 415 -9.37 0.19 0.21
CA GLU A 415 -9.74 1.46 0.83
C GLU A 415 -10.38 1.26 2.22
N TYR A 416 -11.04 0.13 2.49
CA TYR A 416 -11.65 -0.13 3.80
C TYR A 416 -10.58 -0.32 4.88
N TYR A 417 -9.47 -1.00 4.53
CA TYR A 417 -8.32 -1.10 5.43
C TYR A 417 -7.73 0.28 5.70
N TYR A 418 -7.59 1.12 4.68
CA TYR A 418 -7.03 2.44 4.84
C TYR A 418 -7.95 3.48 5.48
N ILE A 419 -9.26 3.25 5.50
CA ILE A 419 -10.19 4.01 6.35
C ILE A 419 -10.01 3.58 7.81
N ARG A 420 -9.83 2.28 8.05
CA ARG A 420 -9.67 1.71 9.39
C ARG A 420 -8.32 2.03 10.04
N GLU A 421 -7.25 2.04 9.26
CA GLU A 421 -5.87 2.34 9.65
C GLU A 421 -5.29 3.47 8.77
N PRO A 422 -5.76 4.72 8.89
CA PRO A 422 -5.38 5.77 7.94
C PRO A 422 -3.92 6.25 8.07
N ALA A 423 -3.29 6.05 9.24
CA ALA A 423 -1.92 6.47 9.52
C ALA A 423 -0.86 5.71 8.68
N ILE A 424 -1.18 4.50 8.22
CA ILE A 424 -0.22 3.61 7.56
C ILE A 424 -0.10 3.85 6.05
N ARG A 425 -0.99 4.63 5.42
CA ARG A 425 -0.97 4.89 3.95
C ARG A 425 0.37 5.40 3.42
N LYS A 426 1.20 5.99 4.28
CA LYS A 426 2.49 6.58 3.92
C LYS A 426 3.67 5.62 4.06
N LEU A 427 3.44 4.43 4.60
CA LEU A 427 4.50 3.46 4.78
C LEU A 427 4.91 2.91 3.42
N ASP A 428 6.21 2.73 3.22
CA ASP A 428 6.72 2.04 2.05
C ASP A 428 6.40 0.54 2.17
N ILE A 429 5.64 0.03 1.19
CA ILE A 429 5.24 -1.38 1.13
C ILE A 429 6.26 -2.26 0.39
N GLY A 430 7.28 -1.65 -0.23
CA GLY A 430 8.22 -2.30 -1.12
C GLY A 430 7.59 -2.74 -2.45
N ASP A 431 8.35 -3.45 -3.28
CA ASP A 431 7.85 -3.90 -4.58
C ASP A 431 6.84 -5.06 -4.44
N ILE A 432 5.72 -4.95 -5.15
CA ILE A 432 4.65 -5.95 -5.24
C ILE A 432 4.38 -6.40 -6.68
N SER A 433 5.22 -5.98 -7.64
CA SER A 433 5.02 -6.20 -9.08
C SER A 433 4.93 -7.69 -9.43
N GLU A 434 5.83 -8.52 -8.89
CA GLU A 434 5.78 -9.97 -9.10
C GLU A 434 4.47 -10.60 -8.58
N ARG A 435 3.97 -10.13 -7.44
CA ARG A 435 2.73 -10.67 -6.84
C ARG A 435 1.51 -10.31 -7.68
N LYS A 436 1.45 -9.09 -8.21
CA LYS A 436 0.41 -8.65 -9.17
C LYS A 436 0.51 -9.43 -10.49
N GLN A 437 1.71 -9.66 -11.01
CA GLN A 437 1.93 -10.49 -12.21
C GLN A 437 1.50 -11.94 -12.00
N LEU A 438 1.80 -12.53 -10.83
CA LEU A 438 1.37 -13.88 -10.47
C LEU A 438 -0.16 -13.99 -10.44
N ARG A 439 -0.84 -13.02 -9.79
CA ARG A 439 -2.32 -12.96 -9.74
C ARG A 439 -2.92 -12.93 -11.14
N ASN A 440 -2.34 -12.13 -12.05
CA ASN A 440 -2.77 -12.05 -13.44
C ASN A 440 -2.51 -13.36 -14.21
N LYS A 441 -1.32 -13.96 -14.03
CA LYS A 441 -0.92 -15.22 -14.69
C LYS A 441 -1.84 -16.37 -14.32
N LEU A 442 -2.24 -16.45 -13.05
CA LEU A 442 -3.15 -17.49 -12.53
C LEU A 442 -4.63 -17.19 -12.83
N GLN A 443 -4.94 -16.05 -13.46
CA GLN A 443 -6.31 -15.62 -13.78
C GLN A 443 -7.22 -15.62 -12.55
N CYS A 444 -6.70 -15.13 -11.43
CA CYS A 444 -7.44 -15.13 -10.18
C CYS A 444 -8.66 -14.20 -10.24
N LYS A 445 -9.74 -14.61 -9.59
CA LYS A 445 -11.01 -13.87 -9.52
C LYS A 445 -10.84 -12.55 -8.74
N PRO A 446 -11.66 -11.53 -9.02
CA PRO A 446 -11.67 -10.29 -8.23
C PRO A 446 -12.05 -10.51 -6.77
N PHE A 447 -11.59 -9.64 -5.87
CA PHE A 447 -11.91 -9.72 -4.44
C PHE A 447 -13.41 -9.54 -4.17
N LYS A 448 -14.10 -8.73 -4.98
CA LYS A 448 -15.56 -8.62 -4.93
C LYS A 448 -16.27 -9.96 -5.05
N TRP A 449 -15.82 -10.81 -5.98
CA TRP A 449 -16.37 -12.17 -6.12
C TRP A 449 -16.16 -12.98 -4.83
N PHE A 450 -14.99 -12.89 -4.23
CA PHE A 450 -14.68 -13.58 -2.98
C PHE A 450 -15.58 -13.10 -1.83
N MET A 451 -15.79 -11.79 -1.70
CA MET A 451 -16.68 -11.21 -0.68
C MET A 451 -18.15 -11.62 -0.86
N GLU A 452 -18.65 -11.70 -2.10
CA GLU A 452 -20.05 -12.05 -2.36
C GLU A 452 -20.32 -13.57 -2.24
N ASN A 453 -19.34 -14.40 -2.58
CA ASN A 453 -19.55 -15.86 -2.70
C ASN A 453 -19.05 -16.64 -1.49
N ILE A 454 -17.95 -16.19 -0.86
CA ILE A 454 -17.27 -16.95 0.19
C ILE A 454 -17.35 -16.23 1.53
N ALA A 455 -17.04 -14.94 1.57
CA ALA A 455 -16.93 -14.12 2.77
C ALA A 455 -18.13 -13.19 2.99
N TYR A 456 -19.33 -13.63 2.59
CA TYR A 456 -20.55 -12.81 2.59
C TYR A 456 -20.99 -12.38 4.00
N ASP A 457 -20.66 -13.18 5.01
CA ASP A 457 -20.92 -12.94 6.43
C ASP A 457 -19.95 -11.91 7.03
N VAL A 458 -18.78 -11.68 6.41
CA VAL A 458 -17.88 -10.59 6.80
C VAL A 458 -18.56 -9.24 6.63
N LEU A 459 -19.23 -8.99 5.50
CA LEU A 459 -19.95 -7.73 5.28
C LEU A 459 -21.16 -7.55 6.20
N GLN A 460 -21.77 -8.65 6.65
CA GLN A 460 -22.89 -8.60 7.60
C GLN A 460 -22.41 -8.27 9.02
N LYS A 461 -21.23 -8.76 9.42
CA LYS A 461 -20.63 -8.51 10.73
C LYS A 461 -19.87 -7.19 10.78
N PHE A 462 -19.17 -6.87 9.69
CA PHE A 462 -18.30 -5.71 9.51
C PHE A 462 -18.64 -5.03 8.17
N PRO A 463 -19.72 -4.23 8.13
CA PRO A 463 -20.07 -3.44 6.95
C PRO A 463 -18.92 -2.53 6.47
N PRO A 464 -18.96 -2.08 5.21
CA PRO A 464 -18.01 -1.11 4.69
C PRO A 464 -17.89 0.13 5.60
N PRO A 465 -16.67 0.50 6.03
CA PRO A 465 -16.52 1.63 6.94
C PRO A 465 -16.77 2.96 6.20
N PRO A 466 -17.52 3.91 6.80
CA PRO A 466 -17.71 5.25 6.24
C PRO A 466 -16.39 6.01 6.17
N LYS A 467 -16.27 6.99 5.27
CA LYS A 467 -15.03 7.76 5.12
C LYS A 467 -14.75 8.59 6.37
N ASN A 468 -13.48 8.77 6.68
CA ASN A 468 -13.06 9.64 7.79
C ASN A 468 -13.18 11.12 7.39
N ILE A 469 -13.88 11.92 8.20
CA ILE A 469 -13.89 13.39 8.11
C ILE A 469 -12.55 13.93 8.63
N VAL A 470 -12.13 13.43 9.80
CA VAL A 470 -10.85 13.74 10.47
C VAL A 470 -10.34 12.52 11.20
N TRP A 471 -9.02 12.38 11.31
CA TRP A 471 -8.36 11.30 12.04
C TRP A 471 -6.94 11.75 12.40
N GLY A 472 -6.32 11.14 13.41
CA GLY A 472 -4.95 11.45 13.85
C GLY A 472 -4.86 11.71 15.35
N GLU A 473 -3.93 12.56 15.78
CA GLU A 473 -3.87 13.03 17.17
C GLU A 473 -4.88 14.16 17.39
N CYS A 474 -5.65 14.14 18.50
CA CYS A 474 -6.60 15.21 18.86
C CYS A 474 -5.94 16.17 19.83
N LYS A 475 -5.26 17.22 19.36
CA LYS A 475 -4.58 18.17 20.25
C LYS A 475 -5.50 19.33 20.65
N ASN A 476 -5.56 19.67 21.93
CA ASN A 476 -6.27 20.87 22.37
C ASN A 476 -5.49 22.16 22.00
N ALA A 477 -6.20 23.23 21.64
CA ALA A 477 -5.58 24.50 21.25
C ALA A 477 -4.98 25.27 22.44
N GLN A 478 -5.64 25.23 23.60
CA GLN A 478 -5.21 25.96 24.80
C GLN A 478 -4.21 25.17 25.65
N HIS A 479 -4.44 23.86 25.80
CA HIS A 479 -3.65 22.99 26.66
C HIS A 479 -2.78 22.06 25.82
N SER A 480 -1.52 21.84 26.23
CA SER A 480 -0.58 20.93 25.51
C SER A 480 -0.88 19.45 25.76
N VAL A 481 -2.14 19.07 25.60
CA VAL A 481 -2.66 17.72 25.83
C VAL A 481 -3.46 17.24 24.64
N CYS A 482 -3.53 15.92 24.49
CA CYS A 482 -4.25 15.23 23.45
C CYS A 482 -5.29 14.28 24.04
N LEU A 483 -6.37 14.05 23.29
CA LEU A 483 -7.38 13.05 23.65
C LEU A 483 -6.73 11.67 23.81
N ASN A 484 -7.00 11.01 24.93
CA ASN A 484 -6.44 9.70 25.25
C ASN A 484 -7.45 8.88 26.07
N ASP A 485 -7.56 7.59 25.77
CA ASP A 485 -8.40 6.70 26.57
C ASP A 485 -7.83 6.40 27.96
N ARG A 486 -6.54 6.71 28.22
CA ARG A 486 -5.84 6.45 29.49
C ARG A 486 -5.96 4.97 29.97
N GLY A 487 -6.18 4.04 29.06
CA GLY A 487 -6.47 2.64 29.41
C GLY A 487 -7.82 2.45 30.12
N ALA A 488 -8.79 3.35 29.91
CA ALA A 488 -10.14 3.25 30.46
C ALA A 488 -10.79 1.91 30.09
N SER A 489 -11.38 1.24 31.08
CA SER A 489 -12.24 0.08 30.86
C SER A 489 -13.53 0.49 30.15
N PHE A 490 -14.24 -0.48 29.56
CA PHE A 490 -15.53 -0.22 28.95
C PHE A 490 -16.53 0.39 29.94
N GLY A 491 -17.26 1.40 29.48
CA GLY A 491 -18.19 2.20 30.28
C GLY A 491 -17.54 3.26 31.17
N GLN A 492 -16.20 3.34 31.20
CA GLN A 492 -15.48 4.35 31.98
C GLN A 492 -15.17 5.60 31.14
N PRO A 493 -15.04 6.78 31.78
CA PRO A 493 -14.71 8.01 31.07
C PRO A 493 -13.30 7.97 30.47
N ILE A 494 -13.15 8.53 29.28
CA ILE A 494 -11.85 8.83 28.67
C ILE A 494 -11.35 10.21 29.13
N GLY A 495 -10.11 10.56 28.80
CA GLY A 495 -9.53 11.82 29.23
C GLY A 495 -8.57 12.43 28.22
N VAL A 496 -7.64 13.22 28.74
CA VAL A 496 -6.55 13.84 27.97
C VAL A 496 -5.20 13.41 28.54
N SER A 497 -4.11 13.51 27.80
CA SER A 497 -2.77 13.34 28.38
C SER A 497 -1.74 14.06 27.52
N GLY A 498 -0.46 14.03 27.88
CA GLY A 498 0.60 14.51 27.00
C GLY A 498 0.48 13.89 25.60
N CYS A 499 0.71 14.70 24.57
CA CYS A 499 0.61 14.25 23.18
C CYS A 499 1.76 13.30 22.80
N TYR A 500 1.44 12.15 22.22
CA TYR A 500 2.43 11.22 21.64
C TYR A 500 1.85 10.45 20.45
N ARG A 501 2.74 10.00 19.56
CA ARG A 501 2.43 9.45 18.21
C ARG A 501 1.43 8.28 18.14
N GLN A 502 1.10 7.64 19.25
CA GLN A 502 0.22 6.45 19.29
C GLN A 502 -1.23 6.80 19.68
N GLN A 503 -1.57 8.08 19.88
CA GLN A 503 -2.91 8.54 20.24
C GLN A 503 -3.77 8.80 18.99
N VAL A 504 -4.07 7.75 18.22
CA VAL A 504 -4.85 7.87 16.97
C VAL A 504 -6.32 7.55 17.21
N TRP A 505 -7.18 8.48 16.81
CA TRP A 505 -8.63 8.34 16.73
C TRP A 505 -9.09 8.79 15.34
N ARG A 506 -10.34 8.50 15.01
CA ARG A 506 -10.96 8.84 13.73
C ARG A 506 -12.42 9.18 13.94
N LEU A 507 -12.88 10.24 13.27
CA LEU A 507 -14.27 10.64 13.15
C LEU A 507 -14.70 10.47 11.69
N ASN A 508 -15.75 9.71 11.46
CA ASN A 508 -16.26 9.43 10.12
C ASN A 508 -17.51 10.23 9.74
N GLU A 509 -17.94 10.09 8.48
CA GLU A 509 -19.10 10.79 7.89
C GLU A 509 -20.42 10.49 8.62
N ASP A 510 -20.52 9.32 9.25
CA ASP A 510 -21.69 8.92 10.04
C ASP A 510 -21.66 9.50 11.46
N GLY A 511 -20.62 10.24 11.84
CA GLY A 511 -20.52 10.89 13.15
C GLY A 511 -19.96 9.99 14.26
N GLU A 512 -19.20 8.95 13.91
CA GLU A 512 -18.63 8.01 14.86
C GLU A 512 -17.19 8.38 15.21
N ILE A 513 -16.89 8.58 16.49
CA ILE A 513 -15.50 8.66 16.96
C ILE A 513 -15.04 7.26 17.39
N SER A 514 -14.00 6.74 16.74
CA SER A 514 -13.45 5.41 17.05
C SER A 514 -11.92 5.37 17.11
N SER A 515 -11.40 4.37 17.83
CA SER A 515 -9.99 4.00 17.89
C SER A 515 -9.91 2.48 18.04
N GLY A 516 -9.24 1.80 17.10
CA GLY A 516 -9.29 0.34 17.04
C GLY A 516 -10.73 -0.18 16.87
N GLU A 517 -11.14 -1.13 17.73
CA GLU A 517 -12.49 -1.68 17.83
C GLU A 517 -13.36 -0.97 18.90
N HIS A 518 -12.93 0.21 19.33
CA HIS A 518 -13.57 0.98 20.40
C HIS A 518 -14.18 2.26 19.86
N CYS A 519 -15.32 2.62 20.41
CA CYS A 519 -16.09 3.80 20.04
C CYS A 519 -16.24 4.71 21.27
N PHE A 520 -16.26 6.01 21.05
CA PHE A 520 -16.46 7.00 22.11
C PHE A 520 -17.89 7.52 22.04
N ILE A 521 -18.55 7.55 23.19
CA ILE A 521 -19.93 8.02 23.34
C ILE A 521 -20.02 9.05 24.45
N SER A 522 -21.00 9.93 24.35
CA SER A 522 -21.39 10.96 25.27
C SER A 522 -22.41 10.42 26.26
N ASP A 523 -22.19 10.75 27.52
CA ASP A 523 -23.10 10.44 28.60
C ASP A 523 -23.14 11.66 29.54
N HIS A 524 -24.19 12.47 29.41
CA HIS A 524 -24.33 13.74 30.11
C HIS A 524 -23.12 14.66 29.83
N ASP A 525 -22.32 14.97 30.85
CA ASP A 525 -21.16 15.86 30.79
C ASP A 525 -19.82 15.14 30.57
N ILE A 526 -19.82 13.82 30.34
CA ILE A 526 -18.61 13.02 30.15
C ILE A 526 -18.60 12.23 28.84
N VAL A 527 -17.40 11.80 28.43
CA VAL A 527 -17.17 10.96 27.24
C VAL A 527 -16.66 9.59 27.71
N LYS A 528 -17.31 8.51 27.29
CA LYS A 528 -17.04 7.13 27.71
C LYS A 528 -16.56 6.26 26.56
N LYS A 529 -15.78 5.22 26.90
CA LYS A 529 -15.33 4.18 25.97
C LYS A 529 -16.33 3.01 25.93
N LYS A 530 -16.73 2.55 24.74
CA LYS A 530 -17.58 1.37 24.52
C LYS A 530 -16.98 0.48 23.41
N PHE A 531 -17.32 -0.80 23.38
CA PHE A 531 -17.17 -1.62 22.17
C PHE A 531 -18.09 -1.12 21.06
N CYS A 532 -17.58 -1.06 19.84
CA CYS A 532 -18.39 -0.73 18.65
C CYS A 532 -19.32 -1.88 18.22
N LEU A 533 -19.10 -3.08 18.75
CA LEU A 533 -19.91 -4.26 18.44
C LEU A 533 -21.19 -4.30 19.28
N ASP A 534 -22.30 -4.73 18.67
CA ASP A 534 -23.53 -5.09 19.37
C ASP A 534 -23.40 -6.44 20.09
N HIS A 535 -24.46 -6.83 20.81
CA HIS A 535 -24.51 -8.10 21.54
C HIS A 535 -24.50 -9.35 20.64
N HIS A 536 -24.65 -9.18 19.31
CA HIS A 536 -24.49 -10.23 18.31
C HIS A 536 -23.13 -10.18 17.61
N GLY A 537 -22.21 -9.33 18.07
CA GLY A 537 -20.88 -9.16 17.49
C GLY A 537 -20.87 -8.47 16.12
N ARG A 538 -21.91 -7.71 15.77
CA ARG A 538 -21.97 -6.90 14.55
C ARG A 538 -21.52 -5.47 14.84
N TRP A 539 -20.78 -4.87 13.92
CA TRP A 539 -20.43 -3.45 13.98
C TRP A 539 -21.70 -2.60 13.95
N ASN A 540 -21.99 -1.91 15.06
CA ASN A 540 -23.15 -1.04 15.21
C ASN A 540 -22.84 0.15 16.14
N PRO A 541 -21.88 1.00 15.75
CA PRO A 541 -21.63 2.26 16.46
C PRO A 541 -22.81 3.23 16.31
N VAL A 542 -22.97 4.11 17.31
CA VAL A 542 -23.96 5.19 17.27
C VAL A 542 -23.23 6.46 16.84
N GLY A 543 -23.58 6.98 15.67
CA GLY A 543 -23.09 8.25 15.15
C GLY A 543 -23.71 9.43 15.88
N GLU A 544 -22.95 10.10 16.74
CA GLU A 544 -23.46 11.22 17.55
C GLU A 544 -22.49 12.40 17.64
N TRP A 545 -21.37 12.36 16.92
CA TRP A 545 -20.35 13.41 16.95
C TRP A 545 -20.31 14.20 15.66
N GLN A 546 -20.06 15.50 15.78
CA GLN A 546 -19.81 16.38 14.66
C GLN A 546 -18.51 17.16 14.90
N TYR A 547 -17.69 17.29 13.86
CA TYR A 547 -16.53 18.18 13.87
C TYR A 547 -16.77 19.35 12.95
N ASP A 548 -16.79 20.55 13.51
CA ASP A 548 -16.86 21.78 12.75
C ASP A 548 -15.43 22.23 12.40
N LYS A 549 -15.11 22.22 11.11
CA LYS A 549 -13.77 22.59 10.61
C LYS A 549 -13.45 24.08 10.82
N SER A 550 -14.46 24.95 10.85
CA SER A 550 -14.29 26.39 10.98
C SER A 550 -14.02 26.78 12.43
N THR A 551 -14.84 26.27 13.36
CA THR A 551 -14.71 26.56 14.80
C THR A 551 -13.72 25.64 15.49
N LYS A 552 -13.37 24.50 14.87
CA LYS A 552 -12.54 23.41 15.41
C LYS A 552 -13.14 22.75 16.64
N GLN A 553 -14.45 22.81 16.81
CA GLN A 553 -15.14 22.19 17.94
C GLN A 553 -15.60 20.78 17.59
N ILE A 554 -15.53 19.88 18.58
CA ILE A 554 -16.14 18.54 18.53
C ILE A 554 -17.42 18.62 19.37
N ARG A 555 -18.58 18.42 18.74
CA ARG A 555 -19.90 18.52 19.36
C ARG A 555 -20.57 17.16 19.42
N SER A 556 -21.20 16.85 20.56
CA SER A 556 -22.18 15.76 20.66
C SER A 556 -23.54 16.27 20.17
N ASN A 557 -24.09 15.60 19.16
CA ASN A 557 -25.44 15.83 18.65
C ASN A 557 -26.51 15.32 19.62
N LYS A 558 -26.18 14.34 20.46
CA LYS A 558 -27.08 13.77 21.47
C LYS A 558 -27.26 14.71 22.66
N GLU A 559 -26.15 15.20 23.24
CA GLU A 559 -26.19 16.06 24.43
C GLU A 559 -26.26 17.55 24.06
N HIS A 560 -26.03 17.90 22.78
CA HIS A 560 -25.89 19.28 22.27
C HIS A 560 -24.73 20.08 22.89
N LEU A 561 -23.74 19.42 23.48
CA LEU A 561 -22.59 20.00 24.15
C LEU A 561 -21.28 19.83 23.35
N CYS A 562 -20.29 20.68 23.62
CA CYS A 562 -18.97 20.64 23.01
C CYS A 562 -17.90 20.07 23.95
N MET A 563 -16.96 19.34 23.39
CA MET A 563 -15.83 18.76 24.11
C MET A 563 -14.89 19.87 24.62
N GLU A 564 -14.63 19.89 25.92
CA GLU A 564 -13.79 20.88 26.60
C GLU A 564 -12.78 20.17 27.53
N THR A 565 -11.59 20.75 27.68
CA THR A 565 -10.62 20.32 28.70
C THR A 565 -10.09 21.50 29.50
N ASN A 566 -9.74 21.22 30.76
CA ASN A 566 -8.98 22.14 31.62
C ASN A 566 -7.47 21.82 31.66
N GLY A 567 -7.01 20.87 30.82
CA GLY A 567 -5.64 20.36 30.78
C GLY A 567 -5.43 19.04 31.54
N ASN A 568 -6.28 18.71 32.52
CA ASN A 568 -6.20 17.46 33.27
C ASN A 568 -7.39 16.53 32.99
N ASP A 569 -8.58 17.08 32.82
CA ASP A 569 -9.82 16.33 32.65
C ASP A 569 -10.52 16.70 31.35
N LEU A 570 -11.34 15.77 30.85
CA LEU A 570 -12.18 15.94 29.67
C LEU A 570 -13.64 15.99 30.11
N LYS A 571 -14.40 16.95 29.59
CA LYS A 571 -15.84 17.07 29.83
C LYS A 571 -16.57 17.60 28.60
N LEU A 572 -17.89 17.51 28.61
CA LEU A 572 -18.78 18.18 27.67
C LEU A 572 -19.39 19.42 28.34
N SER A 573 -19.41 20.55 27.65
CA SER A 573 -19.95 21.82 28.15
C SER A 573 -20.62 22.64 27.05
N GLU A 574 -21.33 23.71 27.42
CA GLU A 574 -22.02 24.58 26.44
C GLU A 574 -21.04 25.09 25.37
N CYS A 575 -21.42 24.91 24.11
CA CYS A 575 -20.59 25.29 22.97
C CYS A 575 -20.37 26.81 22.93
N ASN A 576 -19.10 27.22 22.92
CA ASN A 576 -18.68 28.62 22.80
C ASN A 576 -17.43 28.72 21.92
N GLU A 577 -17.60 29.22 20.70
CA GLU A 577 -16.55 29.33 19.67
C GLU A 577 -15.35 30.19 20.10
N LYS A 578 -15.53 31.08 21.09
CA LYS A 578 -14.47 31.94 21.61
C LYS A 578 -13.55 31.21 22.60
N LYS A 579 -13.96 30.06 23.14
CA LYS A 579 -13.16 29.30 24.11
C LYS A 579 -12.12 28.42 23.41
N GLU A 580 -10.84 28.74 23.60
CA GLU A 580 -9.73 27.92 23.10
C GLU A 580 -9.70 26.52 23.74
N SER A 581 -10.19 26.35 24.97
CA SER A 581 -10.34 25.06 25.67
C SER A 581 -11.27 24.08 24.94
N GLN A 582 -12.15 24.55 24.05
CA GLN A 582 -13.06 23.75 23.24
C GLN A 582 -12.57 23.52 21.80
N LYS A 583 -11.41 24.07 21.43
CA LYS A 583 -10.85 23.92 20.08
C LYS A 583 -9.90 22.74 20.05
N TRP A 584 -10.20 21.80 19.16
CA TRP A 584 -9.45 20.57 18.97
C TRP A 584 -8.82 20.56 17.58
N MET A 585 -7.50 20.71 17.57
CA MET A 585 -6.67 20.58 16.39
C MET A 585 -6.40 19.11 16.16
N THR A 586 -7.10 18.54 15.20
CA THR A 586 -6.76 17.23 14.69
C THR A 586 -5.52 17.41 13.82
N THR A 587 -4.49 16.60 14.04
CA THR A 587 -3.54 16.42 12.95
C THR A 587 -4.25 15.61 11.90
N LEU A 588 -4.70 16.24 10.80
CA LEU A 588 -4.47 15.61 9.49
C LEU A 588 -2.98 15.30 9.48
N ALA A 589 -2.59 14.12 9.98
CA ALA A 589 -1.20 13.72 10.07
C ALA A 589 -0.78 13.41 8.64
N GLY A 590 -0.53 14.47 7.88
CA GLY A 590 0.05 14.56 6.53
C GLY A 590 -0.51 13.67 5.44
N SER A 591 -1.82 13.58 5.21
CA SER A 591 -2.23 13.26 3.84
C SER A 591 -1.81 14.45 2.97
N ILE A 592 -0.79 14.22 2.16
CA ILE A 592 -0.45 15.10 1.06
C ILE A 592 -1.74 15.25 0.24
N SER A 593 -2.12 16.46 -0.15
CA SER A 593 -3.34 16.62 -0.94
C SER A 593 -3.21 15.84 -2.26
N LYS A 594 -4.33 15.38 -2.83
CA LYS A 594 -4.32 14.71 -4.14
C LYS A 594 -3.64 15.56 -5.23
N ASN A 595 -3.74 16.88 -5.12
CA ASN A 595 -3.09 17.82 -6.03
C ASN A 595 -1.56 17.76 -5.90
N VAL A 596 -1.04 17.74 -4.67
CA VAL A 596 0.39 17.62 -4.42
C VAL A 596 0.90 16.23 -4.79
N GLU A 597 0.17 15.15 -4.49
CA GLU A 597 0.53 13.79 -4.94
C GLU A 597 0.57 13.70 -6.48
N GLY A 598 -0.44 14.29 -7.15
CA GLY A 598 -0.52 14.37 -8.60
C GLY A 598 0.69 15.11 -9.20
N PHE A 599 1.09 16.23 -8.59
CA PHE A 599 2.27 16.97 -9.01
C PHE A 599 3.58 16.21 -8.78
N ILE A 600 3.76 15.57 -7.62
CA ILE A 600 4.95 14.75 -7.33
C ILE A 600 5.08 13.60 -8.34
N ASN A 601 3.98 12.94 -8.68
CA ASN A 601 3.96 11.91 -9.72
C ASN A 601 4.31 12.49 -11.11
N PHE A 602 3.77 13.66 -11.44
CA PHE A 602 4.06 14.35 -12.69
C PHE A 602 5.54 14.69 -12.85
N ILE A 603 6.16 15.34 -11.85
CA ILE A 603 7.53 15.82 -11.93
C ILE A 603 8.58 14.69 -11.86
N ASN A 604 8.26 13.59 -11.14
CA ASN A 604 9.10 12.39 -11.11
C ASN A 604 9.08 11.63 -12.45
N LYS A 605 7.99 11.71 -13.20
CA LYS A 605 7.90 11.18 -14.57
C LYS A 605 8.48 12.10 -15.64
N SER A 606 8.96 13.29 -15.25
CA SER A 606 9.38 14.34 -16.18
C SER A 606 10.85 14.76 -15.98
N PRO A 607 11.83 13.82 -16.06
CA PRO A 607 13.25 14.13 -15.82
C PRO A 607 13.85 15.10 -16.85
N THR A 608 13.22 15.28 -18.02
CA THR A 608 13.65 16.20 -19.08
C THR A 608 12.44 16.89 -19.73
N ALA A 609 12.68 17.94 -20.51
CA ALA A 609 11.65 18.59 -21.35
C ALA A 609 10.86 17.59 -22.23
N PHE A 610 11.53 16.62 -22.86
CA PHE A 610 10.88 15.58 -23.65
C PHE A 610 9.87 14.73 -22.85
N HIS A 611 10.25 14.30 -21.65
CA HIS A 611 9.38 13.54 -20.77
C HIS A 611 8.23 14.39 -20.22
N CYS A 612 8.50 15.67 -19.92
CA CYS A 612 7.45 16.61 -19.51
C CYS A 612 6.37 16.72 -20.59
N VAL A 613 6.74 16.91 -21.86
CA VAL A 613 5.78 16.98 -22.98
C VAL A 613 5.06 15.65 -23.21
N ASP A 614 5.73 14.51 -23.12
CA ASP A 614 5.08 13.20 -23.26
C ASP A 614 4.05 12.94 -22.14
N ASN A 615 4.38 13.36 -20.91
CA ASN A 615 3.47 13.28 -19.77
C ASN A 615 2.26 14.21 -19.95
N VAL A 616 2.48 15.46 -20.38
CA VAL A 616 1.38 16.40 -20.73
C VAL A 616 0.53 15.88 -21.88
N LYS A 617 1.13 15.31 -22.93
CA LYS A 617 0.43 14.67 -24.04
C LYS A 617 -0.50 13.57 -23.53
N THR A 618 -0.04 12.76 -22.58
CA THR A 618 -0.84 11.70 -21.97
C THR A 618 -2.05 12.27 -21.23
N ILE A 619 -1.86 13.33 -20.43
CA ILE A 619 -2.95 14.04 -19.72
C ILE A 619 -3.98 14.58 -20.73
N LEU A 620 -3.53 15.31 -21.76
CA LEU A 620 -4.41 15.93 -22.76
C LEU A 620 -5.18 14.88 -23.58
N THR A 621 -4.52 13.80 -24.00
CA THR A 621 -5.17 12.73 -24.77
C THR A 621 -6.22 12.02 -23.91
N SER A 622 -5.94 11.76 -22.64
CA SER A 622 -6.88 11.12 -21.71
C SER A 622 -8.14 11.98 -21.42
N THR A 623 -8.04 13.29 -21.64
CA THR A 623 -9.13 14.27 -21.45
C THR A 623 -9.83 14.66 -22.76
N GLY A 624 -9.52 13.93 -23.83
CA GLY A 624 -10.18 14.04 -25.13
C GLY A 624 -9.67 15.19 -26.01
N PHE A 625 -8.44 15.66 -25.80
CA PHE A 625 -7.79 16.53 -26.78
C PHE A 625 -7.22 15.72 -27.94
N LYS A 626 -7.24 16.32 -29.13
CA LYS A 626 -6.70 15.74 -30.36
C LYS A 626 -5.34 16.34 -30.73
N GLU A 627 -4.36 15.48 -31.00
CA GLU A 627 -3.07 15.91 -31.56
C GLU A 627 -3.26 16.44 -33.00
N LEU A 628 -2.74 17.63 -33.27
CA LEU A 628 -2.65 18.23 -34.59
C LEU A 628 -1.20 18.18 -35.08
N ARG A 629 -1.00 17.81 -36.35
CA ARG A 629 0.32 17.83 -36.99
C ARG A 629 0.55 19.16 -37.71
N GLU A 630 1.75 19.71 -37.58
CA GLU A 630 2.10 20.99 -38.21
C GLU A 630 1.99 20.96 -39.76
N ASN A 631 2.23 19.80 -40.38
CA ASN A 631 2.21 19.62 -41.83
C ASN A 631 0.83 19.26 -42.40
N GLU A 632 -0.20 19.12 -41.56
CA GLU A 632 -1.58 18.81 -41.97
C GLU A 632 -2.43 20.07 -41.99
N GLN A 633 -3.55 20.07 -42.72
CA GLN A 633 -4.56 21.13 -42.61
C GLN A 633 -5.32 21.00 -41.28
N TRP A 634 -5.55 22.12 -40.59
CA TRP A 634 -6.28 22.12 -39.31
C TRP A 634 -7.75 22.49 -39.54
N ASN A 635 -8.65 21.68 -38.99
CA ASN A 635 -10.07 22.00 -38.88
C ASN A 635 -10.40 22.26 -37.41
N ILE A 636 -10.52 23.54 -37.06
CA ILE A 636 -10.76 24.01 -35.69
C ILE A 636 -12.24 24.39 -35.58
N GLU A 637 -12.93 23.76 -34.63
CA GLU A 637 -14.37 23.92 -34.42
C GLU A 637 -14.66 24.36 -32.97
N PRO A 638 -15.76 25.11 -32.72
CA PRO A 638 -16.25 25.36 -31.37
C PRO A 638 -16.38 24.06 -30.55
N LEU A 639 -16.07 24.12 -29.25
CA LEU A 639 -15.96 22.96 -28.36
C LEU A 639 -14.83 21.96 -28.69
N GLY A 640 -14.07 22.21 -29.75
CA GLY A 640 -12.90 21.41 -30.10
C GLY A 640 -11.77 21.56 -29.09
N LYS A 641 -11.04 20.48 -28.87
CA LYS A 641 -9.90 20.40 -27.94
C LYS A 641 -8.69 19.85 -28.68
N TYR A 642 -7.61 20.62 -28.76
CA TYR A 642 -6.48 20.33 -29.64
C TYR A 642 -5.13 20.58 -28.97
N PHE A 643 -4.09 19.89 -29.41
CA PHE A 643 -2.72 20.25 -29.07
C PHE A 643 -1.76 19.98 -30.22
N VAL A 644 -0.67 20.73 -30.29
CA VAL A 644 0.41 20.55 -31.26
C VAL A 644 1.74 20.46 -30.53
N ILE A 645 2.61 19.56 -30.99
CA ILE A 645 3.93 19.31 -30.41
C ILE A 645 5.01 19.70 -31.41
N LYS A 646 6.00 20.48 -30.94
CA LYS A 646 7.21 20.84 -31.69
C LYS A 646 8.43 20.17 -31.07
N ASN A 647 9.25 19.50 -31.88
CA ASN A 647 10.49 18.82 -31.46
C ASN A 647 10.31 17.73 -30.37
N GLY A 648 9.10 17.47 -29.89
CA GLY A 648 8.85 16.60 -28.73
C GLY A 648 9.18 17.24 -27.39
N SER A 649 9.60 18.52 -27.34
CA SER A 649 9.96 19.24 -26.11
C SER A 649 9.16 20.53 -25.88
N CYS A 650 8.42 21.00 -26.89
CA CYS A 650 7.46 22.09 -26.78
C CYS A 650 6.05 21.60 -27.15
N ILE A 651 5.04 22.09 -26.44
CA ILE A 651 3.64 21.77 -26.67
C ILE A 651 2.74 22.99 -26.51
N ALA A 652 1.78 23.15 -27.41
CA ALA A 652 0.73 24.15 -27.32
C ALA A 652 -0.64 23.46 -27.32
N ALA A 653 -1.41 23.63 -26.24
CA ALA A 653 -2.71 23.01 -26.02
C ALA A 653 -3.82 24.07 -25.98
N PHE A 654 -4.96 23.78 -26.60
CA PHE A 654 -6.06 24.74 -26.77
C PHE A 654 -7.43 24.08 -26.65
N ALA A 655 -8.36 24.77 -26.01
CA ALA A 655 -9.78 24.42 -25.95
C ALA A 655 -10.62 25.59 -26.49
N VAL A 656 -11.43 25.31 -27.51
CA VAL A 656 -12.22 26.33 -28.22
C VAL A 656 -13.57 26.52 -27.53
N GLY A 657 -13.89 27.75 -27.14
CA GLY A 657 -15.16 28.09 -26.52
C GLY A 657 -16.37 27.73 -27.40
N GLY A 658 -17.49 27.33 -26.78
CA GLY A 658 -18.71 26.94 -27.49
C GLY A 658 -19.41 28.10 -28.20
N LYS A 659 -19.15 29.34 -27.75
CA LYS A 659 -19.63 30.59 -28.37
C LYS A 659 -18.52 31.33 -29.11
N TYR A 660 -17.39 30.68 -29.36
CA TYR A 660 -16.28 31.28 -30.11
C TYR A 660 -16.68 31.60 -31.55
N THR A 661 -16.33 32.81 -31.99
CA THR A 661 -16.40 33.26 -33.38
C THR A 661 -15.06 33.88 -33.81
N ASN A 662 -14.76 33.85 -35.11
CA ASN A 662 -13.50 34.44 -35.61
C ASN A 662 -13.41 35.93 -35.20
N GLY A 663 -12.28 36.34 -34.64
CA GLY A 663 -12.09 37.69 -34.09
C GLY A 663 -12.22 37.76 -32.55
N ASN A 664 -12.79 36.74 -31.90
CA ASN A 664 -12.67 36.59 -30.45
C ASN A 664 -11.23 36.27 -30.04
N GLY A 665 -10.86 36.66 -28.83
CA GLY A 665 -9.49 36.55 -28.34
C GLY A 665 -9.11 35.20 -27.75
N PHE A 666 -7.88 35.17 -27.25
CA PHE A 666 -7.26 34.05 -26.56
C PHE A 666 -7.03 34.37 -25.08
N ALA A 667 -7.28 33.40 -24.20
CA ALA A 667 -6.85 33.41 -22.81
C ALA A 667 -5.73 32.38 -22.64
N LEU A 668 -4.48 32.85 -22.67
CA LEU A 668 -3.30 32.00 -22.78
C LEU A 668 -2.47 31.99 -21.50
N ALA A 669 -1.96 30.83 -21.11
CA ALA A 669 -0.86 30.70 -20.17
C ALA A 669 0.40 30.27 -20.94
N ALA A 670 1.55 30.92 -20.70
CA ALA A 670 2.83 30.58 -21.29
C ALA A 670 3.86 30.24 -20.21
N THR A 671 4.61 29.16 -20.38
CA THR A 671 5.61 28.63 -19.44
C THR A 671 6.66 27.81 -20.20
N HIS A 672 7.62 27.17 -19.53
CA HIS A 672 8.63 26.33 -20.17
C HIS A 672 8.80 24.96 -19.50
N THR A 673 9.33 24.01 -20.27
CA THR A 673 9.49 22.59 -19.91
C THR A 673 10.92 22.23 -19.52
N ASP A 674 11.88 23.07 -19.90
CA ASP A 674 13.29 22.91 -19.59
C ASP A 674 13.68 23.56 -18.27
N SER A 675 14.85 23.13 -17.78
CA SER A 675 15.49 23.59 -16.55
C SER A 675 17.01 23.47 -16.74
N PRO A 676 17.84 24.16 -15.96
CA PRO A 676 19.29 24.02 -16.06
C PRO A 676 19.75 22.58 -15.76
N HIS A 677 20.64 22.06 -16.59
CA HIS A 677 21.15 20.68 -16.46
C HIS A 677 22.52 20.51 -17.10
N LEU A 678 23.12 19.33 -16.91
CA LEU A 678 24.32 18.91 -17.64
C LEU A 678 23.90 18.05 -18.83
N ARG A 679 24.15 18.53 -20.05
CA ARG A 679 23.83 17.82 -21.29
C ARG A 679 25.03 17.00 -21.73
N VAL A 680 24.81 15.78 -22.22
CA VAL A 680 25.86 14.94 -22.79
C VAL A 680 26.34 15.52 -24.11
N LYS A 681 27.65 15.69 -24.29
CA LYS A 681 28.23 16.23 -25.52
C LYS A 681 28.18 15.23 -26.68
N PRO A 682 28.21 15.70 -27.95
CA PRO A 682 28.27 14.82 -29.12
C PRO A 682 29.45 13.85 -29.15
N VAL A 683 30.56 14.20 -28.50
CA VAL A 683 31.63 13.26 -28.17
C VAL A 683 31.64 13.12 -26.66
N SER A 684 30.97 12.09 -26.16
CA SER A 684 30.79 11.87 -24.73
C SER A 684 31.92 11.06 -24.11
N LYS A 685 32.68 10.33 -24.94
CA LYS A 685 33.79 9.49 -24.50
C LYS A 685 34.93 10.35 -23.94
N ARG A 686 35.23 10.16 -22.64
CA ARG A 686 36.42 10.69 -21.97
C ARG A 686 37.02 9.61 -21.06
N GLU A 687 38.35 9.52 -21.03
CA GLU A 687 39.11 8.61 -20.18
C GLU A 687 40.16 9.42 -19.42
N GLU A 688 40.26 9.24 -18.11
CA GLU A 688 41.25 9.93 -17.28
C GLU A 688 41.64 9.05 -16.09
N SER A 689 42.94 8.86 -15.87
CA SER A 689 43.48 8.14 -14.70
C SER A 689 42.81 6.77 -14.39
N GLY A 690 42.43 6.01 -15.42
CA GLY A 690 41.77 4.70 -15.28
C GLY A 690 40.25 4.75 -15.08
N TYR A 691 39.64 5.94 -15.08
CA TYR A 691 38.19 6.15 -15.02
C TYR A 691 37.64 6.45 -16.41
N LEU A 692 36.51 5.83 -16.75
CA LEU A 692 35.67 6.23 -17.86
C LEU A 692 34.72 7.34 -17.38
N GLN A 693 34.69 8.45 -18.11
CA GLN A 693 33.85 9.60 -17.82
C GLN A 693 32.90 9.89 -18.98
N VAL A 694 31.77 10.52 -18.66
CA VAL A 694 30.86 11.10 -19.64
C VAL A 694 31.12 12.60 -19.73
N ASN A 695 31.47 13.04 -20.93
CA ASN A 695 31.71 14.45 -21.23
C ASN A 695 30.39 15.21 -21.37
N VAL A 696 30.27 16.29 -20.62
CA VAL A 696 29.06 17.10 -20.50
C VAL A 696 29.32 18.58 -20.75
N GLU A 697 28.25 19.31 -21.06
CA GLU A 697 28.19 20.77 -21.13
C GLU A 697 27.08 21.33 -20.24
N CYS A 698 27.25 22.59 -19.81
CA CYS A 698 26.23 23.30 -19.05
C CYS A 698 25.10 23.77 -19.97
N TYR A 699 23.87 23.40 -19.63
CA TYR A 699 22.66 23.95 -20.21
C TYR A 699 22.04 24.94 -19.21
N GLY A 700 21.90 26.20 -19.61
CA GLY A 700 21.34 27.26 -18.78
C GLY A 700 22.23 27.71 -17.61
N GLY A 701 21.63 28.43 -16.66
CA GLY A 701 22.31 29.08 -15.53
C GLY A 701 22.26 28.30 -14.22
N GLY A 702 22.74 27.05 -14.19
CA GLY A 702 22.64 26.16 -13.02
C GLY A 702 23.55 26.53 -11.83
N ILE A 703 23.11 26.15 -10.62
CA ILE A 703 23.92 26.20 -9.40
C ILE A 703 24.81 24.95 -9.34
N TRP A 704 25.89 24.94 -10.12
CA TRP A 704 26.66 23.72 -10.44
C TRP A 704 27.29 22.98 -9.25
N HIS A 705 27.61 23.67 -8.15
CA HIS A 705 28.14 22.99 -6.96
C HIS A 705 27.14 22.02 -6.33
N THR A 706 25.83 22.21 -6.55
CA THR A 706 24.79 21.32 -6.01
C THR A 706 24.76 19.95 -6.70
N TRP A 707 25.39 19.81 -7.87
CA TRP A 707 25.46 18.58 -8.66
C TRP A 707 26.58 17.63 -8.20
N PHE A 708 27.55 18.13 -7.43
CA PHE A 708 28.62 17.32 -6.89
C PHE A 708 28.09 16.38 -5.80
N ASP A 709 28.67 15.19 -5.72
CA ASP A 709 28.32 14.14 -4.77
C ASP A 709 26.85 13.68 -4.77
N ARG A 710 26.10 14.03 -5.81
CA ARG A 710 24.78 13.48 -6.10
C ARG A 710 24.90 12.18 -6.88
N ASP A 711 23.92 11.31 -6.65
CA ASP A 711 23.76 10.08 -7.41
C ASP A 711 23.00 10.41 -8.69
N LEU A 712 23.70 10.36 -9.82
CA LEU A 712 23.20 10.85 -11.11
C LEU A 712 22.89 9.69 -12.07
N THR A 713 21.95 9.93 -12.96
CA THR A 713 21.58 9.04 -14.07
C THR A 713 21.45 9.82 -15.38
N LEU A 714 21.10 9.13 -16.47
CA LEU A 714 20.82 9.70 -17.78
C LEU A 714 19.33 9.56 -18.14
N ALA A 715 18.79 10.65 -18.69
CA ALA A 715 17.46 10.69 -19.27
C ALA A 715 17.46 11.50 -20.58
N GLY A 716 16.58 11.18 -21.51
CA GLY A 716 16.41 11.94 -22.75
C GLY A 716 15.78 11.12 -23.87
N ARG A 717 16.25 11.30 -25.10
CA ARG A 717 15.75 10.56 -26.27
C ARG A 717 16.89 9.94 -27.09
N VAL A 718 16.61 8.79 -27.68
CA VAL A 718 17.53 8.05 -28.54
C VAL A 718 16.87 7.82 -29.90
N PHE A 719 17.62 8.08 -30.98
CA PHE A 719 17.25 7.76 -32.35
C PHE A 719 18.00 6.53 -32.81
N PHE A 720 17.26 5.51 -33.26
CA PHE A 720 17.85 4.25 -33.72
C PHE A 720 17.12 3.69 -34.94
N ARG A 721 17.80 2.85 -35.70
CA ARG A 721 17.27 2.17 -36.88
C ARG A 721 16.56 0.89 -36.46
N LYS A 722 15.29 0.72 -36.85
CA LYS A 722 14.57 -0.55 -36.71
C LYS A 722 15.01 -1.53 -37.79
N GLN A 723 14.78 -2.82 -37.56
CA GLN A 723 15.05 -3.90 -38.53
C GLN A 723 14.39 -3.67 -39.90
N ASN A 724 13.27 -2.95 -39.96
CA ASN A 724 12.57 -2.57 -41.20
C ASN A 724 13.17 -1.34 -41.90
N GLY A 725 14.32 -0.84 -41.46
CA GLY A 725 15.02 0.32 -42.03
C GLY A 725 14.49 1.68 -41.59
N LYS A 726 13.36 1.77 -40.87
CA LYS A 726 12.81 3.05 -40.38
C LYS A 726 13.59 3.54 -39.16
N ILE A 727 13.74 4.87 -39.05
CA ILE A 727 14.28 5.50 -37.85
C ILE A 727 13.16 5.67 -36.84
N ASN A 728 13.42 5.28 -35.59
CA ASN A 728 12.50 5.45 -34.47
C ASN A 728 13.14 6.35 -33.41
N GLN A 729 12.29 7.05 -32.65
CA GLN A 729 12.69 7.82 -31.48
C GLN A 729 12.10 7.13 -30.25
N HIS A 730 12.91 6.95 -29.22
CA HIS A 730 12.48 6.40 -27.93
C HIS A 730 12.95 7.29 -26.79
N LEU A 731 12.08 7.50 -25.79
CA LEU A 731 12.46 8.21 -24.57
C LEU A 731 13.11 7.22 -23.61
N VAL A 732 14.27 7.57 -23.09
CA VAL A 732 15.04 6.73 -22.17
C VAL A 732 15.17 7.43 -20.82
N HIS A 733 15.03 6.66 -19.75
CA HIS A 733 15.30 7.10 -18.39
C HIS A 733 15.85 5.92 -17.59
N ILE A 734 17.14 5.96 -17.29
CA ILE A 734 17.82 4.85 -16.59
C ILE A 734 17.50 4.94 -15.09
N ASN A 735 16.71 4.00 -14.58
CA ASN A 735 16.20 4.02 -13.20
C ASN A 735 17.21 3.49 -12.16
N ARG A 736 18.48 3.89 -12.25
CA ARG A 736 19.53 3.58 -11.26
C ARG A 736 20.70 4.58 -11.38
N PRO A 737 21.47 4.83 -10.30
CA PRO A 737 22.64 5.69 -10.39
C PRO A 737 23.73 5.03 -11.21
N ILE A 738 24.23 5.77 -12.19
CA ILE A 738 25.30 5.34 -13.10
C ILE A 738 26.40 6.40 -13.27
N LEU A 739 26.17 7.60 -12.73
CA LEU A 739 27.07 8.74 -12.87
C LEU A 739 27.24 9.44 -11.53
N ARG A 740 28.44 9.99 -11.29
CA ARG A 740 28.71 10.85 -10.14
C ARG A 740 29.83 11.83 -10.45
N ILE A 741 29.68 13.06 -9.96
CA ILE A 741 30.73 14.09 -9.99
C ILE A 741 31.29 14.23 -8.56
N PRO A 742 32.45 13.63 -8.25
CA PRO A 742 32.98 13.65 -6.88
C PRO A 742 33.57 15.01 -6.53
N THR A 743 33.29 15.52 -5.32
CA THR A 743 33.98 16.71 -4.80
C THR A 743 35.43 16.39 -4.47
N ILE A 744 36.34 17.31 -4.79
CA ILE A 744 37.75 17.19 -4.40
C ILE A 744 37.90 17.24 -2.87
N ALA A 745 38.69 16.32 -2.31
CA ALA A 745 38.88 16.27 -0.86
C ALA A 745 39.59 17.52 -0.32
N ILE A 746 39.14 18.01 0.85
CA ILE A 746 39.71 19.20 1.52
C ILE A 746 41.21 19.10 1.80
N HIS A 747 41.74 17.88 1.96
CA HIS A 747 43.16 17.64 2.17
C HIS A 747 44.02 18.02 0.96
N LEU A 748 43.45 17.97 -0.25
CA LEU A 748 44.11 18.32 -1.52
C LEU A 748 43.87 19.78 -1.91
N LYS A 749 42.74 20.36 -1.49
CA LYS A 749 42.39 21.77 -1.70
C LYS A 749 41.81 22.39 -0.42
N ARG A 750 42.68 23.00 0.39
CA ARG A 750 42.36 23.44 1.77
C ARG A 750 41.47 24.69 1.84
N ASP A 751 41.46 25.50 0.78
CA ASP A 751 40.67 26.74 0.64
C ASP A 751 39.25 26.50 0.12
N THR A 752 38.85 25.24 -0.10
CA THR A 752 37.53 24.86 -0.67
C THR A 752 36.35 25.45 0.11
N ASN A 753 36.45 25.61 1.43
CA ASN A 753 35.39 26.21 2.26
C ASN A 753 35.30 27.74 2.14
N GLU A 754 36.36 28.40 1.70
CA GLU A 754 36.42 29.86 1.53
C GLU A 754 36.00 30.26 0.12
N LYS A 755 36.44 29.51 -0.90
CA LYS A 755 36.14 29.77 -2.31
C LYS A 755 36.04 28.48 -3.12
N LEU A 756 34.81 28.07 -3.44
CA LEU A 756 34.56 26.94 -4.34
C LEU A 756 34.58 27.39 -5.81
N GLU A 757 35.77 27.44 -6.41
CA GLU A 757 35.93 27.68 -7.84
C GLU A 757 35.79 26.38 -8.65
N ILE A 758 34.74 26.31 -9.47
CA ILE A 758 34.44 25.17 -10.35
C ILE A 758 34.75 25.57 -11.80
N ASN A 759 35.75 24.92 -12.40
CA ASN A 759 35.95 24.98 -13.84
C ASN A 759 34.87 24.12 -14.53
N LYS A 760 33.99 24.76 -15.30
CA LYS A 760 32.85 24.09 -15.95
C LYS A 760 33.26 23.03 -16.99
N GLN A 761 34.45 23.14 -17.56
CA GLN A 761 34.96 22.20 -18.57
C GLN A 761 35.63 20.98 -17.93
N ASP A 762 36.42 21.18 -16.88
CA ASP A 762 37.27 20.13 -16.32
C ASP A 762 36.69 19.46 -15.06
N HIS A 763 35.88 20.18 -14.28
CA HIS A 763 35.42 19.69 -12.97
C HIS A 763 33.99 19.11 -12.97
N LEU A 764 33.25 19.20 -14.08
CA LEU A 764 31.85 18.72 -14.18
C LEU A 764 31.69 17.35 -14.84
N GLN A 765 32.79 16.71 -15.20
CA GLN A 765 32.79 15.45 -15.94
C GLN A 765 32.40 14.31 -15.01
N ALA A 766 31.30 13.62 -15.31
CA ALA A 766 30.78 12.59 -14.43
C ALA A 766 31.49 11.25 -14.67
N VAL A 767 31.90 10.59 -13.59
CA VAL A 767 32.48 9.24 -13.62
C VAL A 767 31.39 8.23 -13.92
N LEU A 768 31.63 7.36 -14.91
CA LEU A 768 30.72 6.30 -15.37
C LEU A 768 31.14 4.93 -14.85
N SER A 769 32.41 4.55 -15.05
CA SER A 769 32.92 3.22 -14.68
C SER A 769 34.45 3.22 -14.59
N LEU A 770 35.02 2.11 -14.12
CA LEU A 770 36.46 1.86 -14.14
C LEU A 770 36.86 1.18 -15.46
N LYS A 771 38.03 1.55 -16.00
CA LYS A 771 38.56 0.96 -17.24
C LYS A 771 38.82 -0.55 -17.13
N THR A 772 39.27 -1.02 -15.97
CA THR A 772 39.53 -2.44 -15.71
C THR A 772 38.27 -3.29 -15.87
N GLU A 773 37.10 -2.76 -15.48
CA GLU A 773 35.80 -3.43 -15.65
C GLU A 773 35.39 -3.51 -17.13
N GLU A 774 35.76 -2.53 -17.96
CA GLU A 774 35.54 -2.60 -19.41
C GLU A 774 36.37 -3.71 -20.06
N GLU A 775 37.64 -3.85 -19.64
CA GLU A 775 38.56 -4.87 -20.15
C GLU A 775 38.16 -6.29 -19.72
N LEU A 776 37.72 -6.47 -18.47
CA LEU A 776 37.15 -7.73 -17.97
C LEU A 776 35.93 -8.16 -18.80
N ASN A 777 35.01 -7.24 -19.09
CA ASN A 777 33.81 -7.54 -19.87
C ASN A 777 34.10 -7.87 -21.36
N LYS A 778 35.16 -7.30 -21.94
CA LYS A 778 35.63 -7.69 -23.28
C LYS A 778 36.13 -9.13 -23.33
N SER A 779 36.87 -9.57 -22.29
CA SER A 779 37.41 -10.94 -22.21
C SER A 779 36.34 -12.04 -22.13
N THR A 780 35.15 -11.71 -21.62
CA THR A 780 34.03 -12.66 -21.51
C THR A 780 33.26 -12.80 -22.84
N LYS A 781 33.11 -11.73 -23.62
CA LYS A 781 32.38 -11.73 -24.92
C LYS A 781 33.17 -12.35 -26.07
N GLU A 782 34.51 -12.31 -26.04
CA GLU A 782 35.36 -12.93 -27.08
C GLU A 782 35.29 -14.47 -27.10
N LYS A 783 34.69 -15.12 -26.08
CA LYS A 783 34.51 -16.58 -26.04
C LYS A 783 33.21 -17.09 -26.68
N GLU A 784 32.29 -16.22 -27.13
CA GLU A 784 30.96 -16.66 -27.60
C GLU A 784 30.59 -16.33 -29.05
N THR A 785 31.43 -15.65 -29.85
CA THR A 785 31.09 -15.41 -31.27
C THR A 785 32.27 -15.52 -32.22
N THR A 786 32.41 -16.68 -32.87
CA THR A 786 33.05 -16.80 -34.19
C THR A 786 31.98 -16.80 -35.27
N SER A 787 31.73 -15.66 -35.91
CA SER A 787 31.28 -15.64 -37.31
C SER A 787 31.61 -14.30 -37.97
N ASP A 788 32.34 -14.42 -39.09
CA ASP A 788 32.61 -13.36 -40.04
C ASP A 788 31.31 -12.70 -40.53
N THR A 789 31.26 -11.37 -40.45
CA THR A 789 30.79 -10.53 -41.56
C THR A 789 31.24 -9.09 -41.34
N ASN A 790 32.07 -8.60 -42.27
CA ASN A 790 32.39 -7.19 -42.45
C ASN A 790 31.12 -6.31 -42.42
N LYS A 791 30.84 -5.67 -41.28
CA LYS A 791 29.93 -4.52 -41.18
C LYS A 791 30.75 -3.32 -40.71
N LYS A 792 30.71 -2.27 -41.53
CA LYS A 792 31.34 -0.95 -41.30
C LYS A 792 31.22 -0.55 -39.82
N LEU A 793 32.36 -0.44 -39.13
CA LEU A 793 32.48 0.22 -37.83
C LEU A 793 31.78 1.59 -37.91
N ILE A 794 30.68 1.73 -37.18
CA ILE A 794 29.87 2.95 -37.16
C ILE A 794 30.61 4.02 -36.35
N ASP A 795 30.65 5.23 -36.89
CA ASP A 795 31.35 6.43 -36.35
C ASP A 795 31.04 6.70 -34.86
N GLU A 796 29.84 6.33 -34.39
CA GLU A 796 29.38 6.57 -33.01
C GLU A 796 30.15 5.78 -31.95
N SER A 797 30.63 4.57 -32.26
CA SER A 797 31.49 3.78 -31.36
C SER A 797 32.84 4.44 -31.05
N LYS A 798 33.25 5.43 -31.87
CA LYS A 798 34.44 6.25 -31.62
C LYS A 798 34.14 7.46 -30.74
N LYS A 799 32.90 7.97 -30.76
CA LYS A 799 32.46 9.17 -30.04
C LYS A 799 31.99 8.87 -28.63
N HIS A 800 31.51 7.65 -28.38
CA HIS A 800 30.85 7.24 -27.14
C HIS A 800 31.45 5.94 -26.59
N HIS A 801 31.38 5.75 -25.27
CA HIS A 801 31.80 4.50 -24.65
C HIS A 801 30.88 3.35 -25.07
N SER A 802 31.44 2.19 -25.40
CA SER A 802 30.69 1.00 -25.83
C SER A 802 29.66 0.57 -24.78
N GLN A 803 30.04 0.58 -23.51
CA GLN A 803 29.14 0.27 -22.38
C GLN A 803 27.94 1.23 -22.29
N LEU A 804 28.13 2.51 -22.63
CA LEU A 804 27.03 3.48 -22.66
C LEU A 804 26.07 3.16 -23.81
N LEU A 805 26.60 2.86 -25.00
CA LEU A 805 25.77 2.48 -26.15
C LEU A 805 25.01 1.17 -25.90
N GLU A 806 25.64 0.17 -25.30
CA GLU A 806 24.98 -1.09 -24.91
C GLU A 806 23.86 -0.85 -23.89
N LEU A 807 24.09 0.01 -22.89
CA LEU A 807 23.06 0.38 -21.92
C LEU A 807 21.85 1.04 -22.59
N LEU A 808 22.09 2.01 -23.49
CA LEU A 808 21.01 2.68 -24.23
C LEU A 808 20.28 1.72 -25.19
N ALA A 809 21.01 0.79 -25.80
CA ALA A 809 20.46 -0.20 -26.71
C ALA A 809 19.51 -1.16 -25.99
N ASN A 810 19.87 -1.57 -24.77
CA ASN A 810 19.01 -2.39 -23.91
C ASN A 810 17.71 -1.65 -23.54
N GLU A 811 17.78 -0.37 -23.17
CA GLU A 811 16.58 0.44 -22.89
C GLU A 811 15.68 0.58 -24.14
N CYS A 812 16.29 0.73 -25.32
CA CYS A 812 15.55 0.89 -26.58
C CYS A 812 15.07 -0.43 -27.20
N ASN A 813 15.48 -1.59 -26.66
CA ASN A 813 15.34 -2.91 -27.28
C ASN A 813 15.89 -2.96 -28.72
N CYS A 814 17.09 -2.42 -28.95
CA CYS A 814 17.80 -2.46 -30.22
C CYS A 814 19.26 -2.94 -30.05
N GLN A 815 20.02 -3.05 -31.15
CA GLN A 815 21.46 -3.30 -31.06
C GLN A 815 22.22 -1.97 -30.89
N ALA A 816 23.39 -2.00 -30.23
CA ALA A 816 24.21 -0.80 -30.07
C ALA A 816 24.56 -0.15 -31.42
N ASP A 817 24.78 -0.96 -32.46
CA ASP A 817 25.03 -0.51 -33.83
C ASP A 817 23.80 0.13 -34.52
N ASP A 818 22.60 -0.08 -33.99
CA ASP A 818 21.39 0.54 -34.54
C ASP A 818 21.23 1.98 -34.06
N ILE A 819 21.93 2.40 -32.99
CA ILE A 819 21.87 3.75 -32.46
C ILE A 819 22.52 4.72 -33.44
N ILE A 820 21.77 5.77 -33.80
CA ILE A 820 22.19 6.80 -34.75
C ILE A 820 22.67 8.06 -34.01
N ASN A 821 21.88 8.52 -33.02
CA ASN A 821 22.16 9.72 -32.25
C ASN A 821 21.27 9.77 -30.99
N PHE A 822 21.58 10.61 -30.02
CA PHE A 822 20.77 10.83 -28.83
C PHE A 822 20.90 12.25 -28.27
N ASP A 823 19.85 12.70 -27.59
CA ASP A 823 19.85 13.90 -26.76
C ASP A 823 19.67 13.44 -25.30
N LEU A 824 20.76 13.42 -24.53
CA LEU A 824 20.75 12.95 -23.14
C LEU A 824 21.19 14.04 -22.17
N MET A 825 20.57 14.04 -21.01
CA MET A 825 20.84 14.93 -19.89
C MET A 825 21.12 14.11 -18.64
N LEU A 826 21.96 14.65 -17.75
CA LEU A 826 22.12 14.10 -16.41
C LEU A 826 20.91 14.51 -15.55
N ALA A 827 20.44 13.58 -14.72
CA ALA A 827 19.35 13.79 -13.77
C ALA A 827 19.70 13.24 -12.39
N ASP A 828 19.18 13.87 -11.33
CA ASP A 828 19.23 13.33 -9.96
C ASP A 828 18.38 12.05 -9.87
N THR A 829 18.94 10.99 -9.30
CA THR A 829 18.21 9.73 -9.06
C THR A 829 17.31 9.79 -7.86
N GLN A 830 17.53 10.73 -6.94
CA GLN A 830 16.71 10.88 -5.76
C GLN A 830 15.35 11.47 -6.17
N PRO A 831 14.22 10.76 -5.96
CA PRO A 831 12.91 11.23 -6.41
C PRO A 831 12.46 12.47 -5.64
N SER A 832 11.62 13.28 -6.29
CA SER A 832 10.96 14.43 -5.69
C SER A 832 10.00 13.98 -4.60
N CYS A 833 9.94 14.73 -3.50
CA CYS A 833 9.17 14.34 -2.32
C CYS A 833 8.60 15.55 -1.59
N VAL A 834 7.60 15.28 -0.76
CA VAL A 834 7.11 16.22 0.24
C VAL A 834 7.87 15.99 1.54
N GLY A 835 8.24 17.07 2.23
CA GLY A 835 8.82 17.00 3.56
C GLY A 835 8.68 18.32 4.32
N GLY A 836 9.57 18.54 5.28
CA GLY A 836 9.37 19.55 6.33
C GLY A 836 8.73 18.95 7.59
N LEU A 837 8.73 19.70 8.69
CA LEU A 837 8.24 19.23 9.99
C LEU A 837 6.76 18.81 9.94
N LYS A 838 5.99 19.44 9.04
CA LYS A 838 4.55 19.26 8.85
C LYS A 838 4.17 18.86 7.42
N ASN A 839 5.13 18.41 6.58
CA ASN A 839 4.91 18.16 5.15
C ASN A 839 4.51 19.44 4.37
N GLU A 840 5.04 20.59 4.79
CA GLU A 840 4.75 21.90 4.21
C GLU A 840 5.61 22.24 2.99
N PHE A 841 6.63 21.44 2.67
CA PHE A 841 7.58 21.70 1.59
C PHE A 841 7.60 20.61 0.53
N ILE A 842 7.89 21.01 -0.71
CA ILE A 842 8.20 20.14 -1.83
C ILE A 842 9.69 20.30 -2.14
N TYR A 843 10.41 19.18 -2.19
CA TYR A 843 11.80 19.11 -2.63
C TYR A 843 11.86 18.37 -3.97
N SER A 844 12.32 19.05 -5.02
CA SER A 844 12.31 18.50 -6.37
C SER A 844 13.38 19.18 -7.21
N GLY A 845 13.94 18.48 -8.20
CA GLY A 845 14.57 19.18 -9.32
C GLY A 845 13.50 19.68 -10.29
N ARG A 846 13.79 20.74 -11.05
CA ARG A 846 12.94 21.21 -12.17
C ARG A 846 11.59 21.78 -11.75
N LEU A 847 11.46 22.25 -10.50
CA LEU A 847 10.33 23.08 -10.10
C LEU A 847 10.22 24.28 -11.04
N ASP A 848 11.38 24.90 -11.33
CA ASP A 848 11.53 25.81 -12.46
C ASP A 848 11.72 25.01 -13.76
N ASN A 849 10.75 24.92 -14.66
CA ASN A 849 9.42 25.54 -14.57
C ASN A 849 8.29 24.53 -14.75
N GLN A 850 8.56 23.27 -14.42
CA GLN A 850 7.58 22.20 -14.56
C GLN A 850 6.40 22.32 -13.58
N MET A 851 6.54 23.07 -12.47
CA MET A 851 5.38 23.40 -11.62
C MET A 851 4.37 24.28 -12.37
N SER A 852 4.83 25.33 -13.04
CA SER A 852 3.96 26.21 -13.84
C SER A 852 3.36 25.46 -15.02
N ALA A 853 4.15 24.61 -15.70
CA ALA A 853 3.66 23.73 -16.77
C ALA A 853 2.52 22.81 -16.30
N TYR A 854 2.69 22.14 -15.15
CA TYR A 854 1.66 21.30 -14.56
C TYR A 854 0.40 22.10 -14.22
N CYS A 855 0.53 23.21 -13.51
CA CYS A 855 -0.61 24.00 -13.05
C CYS A 855 -1.39 24.64 -14.22
N ALA A 856 -0.70 25.12 -15.26
CA ALA A 856 -1.33 25.68 -16.45
C ALA A 856 -2.15 24.64 -17.22
N ILE A 857 -1.63 23.41 -17.36
CA ILE A 857 -2.34 22.30 -18.03
C ILE A 857 -3.52 21.80 -17.19
N GLN A 858 -3.32 21.61 -15.88
CA GLN A 858 -4.40 21.20 -14.98
C GLN A 858 -5.52 22.25 -14.96
N GLY A 859 -5.18 23.55 -14.93
CA GLY A 859 -6.16 24.63 -15.03
C GLY A 859 -7.01 24.56 -16.29
N LEU A 860 -6.38 24.29 -17.44
CA LEU A 860 -7.07 24.16 -18.72
C LEU A 860 -8.02 22.96 -18.72
N VAL A 861 -7.56 21.81 -18.21
CA VAL A 861 -8.34 20.55 -18.14
C VAL A 861 -9.50 20.64 -17.15
N ASN A 862 -9.28 21.23 -15.97
CA ASN A 862 -10.27 21.28 -14.89
C ASN A 862 -11.45 22.21 -15.18
N THR A 863 -11.35 23.06 -16.21
CA THR A 863 -12.35 24.08 -16.52
C THR A 863 -13.10 23.81 -17.84
N LEU A 864 -12.91 22.64 -18.45
CA LEU A 864 -13.56 22.27 -19.71
C LEU A 864 -15.10 22.19 -19.61
N ASP A 865 -15.63 21.99 -18.41
CA ASP A 865 -17.07 22.00 -18.11
C ASP A 865 -17.74 23.35 -18.43
N THR A 866 -16.99 24.45 -18.27
CA THR A 866 -17.46 25.83 -18.57
C THR A 866 -17.22 26.26 -20.02
N LEU A 867 -16.65 25.40 -20.86
CA LEU A 867 -16.33 25.71 -22.24
C LEU A 867 -17.55 26.05 -23.14
N PRO A 868 -18.76 25.48 -22.95
CA PRO A 868 -19.92 25.80 -23.80
C PRO A 868 -20.34 27.27 -23.81
N ASP A 869 -20.17 27.98 -22.69
CA ASP A 869 -20.53 29.40 -22.59
C ASP A 869 -19.37 30.35 -22.90
N GLU A 870 -18.18 29.79 -23.15
CA GLU A 870 -16.95 30.53 -23.40
C GLU A 870 -16.92 31.11 -24.82
N THR A 871 -16.47 32.36 -24.94
CA THR A 871 -16.25 33.06 -26.21
C THR A 871 -14.79 33.10 -26.62
N PHE A 872 -13.86 32.83 -25.70
CA PHE A 872 -12.42 32.82 -25.95
C PHE A 872 -11.90 31.42 -26.31
N ILE A 873 -10.73 31.36 -26.93
CA ILE A 873 -9.93 30.13 -26.95
C ILE A 873 -9.03 30.13 -25.72
N ARG A 874 -9.15 29.11 -24.88
CA ARG A 874 -8.29 28.90 -23.72
C ARG A 874 -7.08 28.08 -24.15
N GLY A 875 -5.87 28.44 -23.71
CA GLY A 875 -4.69 27.67 -24.09
C GLY A 875 -3.52 27.75 -23.14
N ALA A 876 -2.66 26.73 -23.21
CA ALA A 876 -1.40 26.62 -22.49
C ALA A 876 -0.26 26.37 -23.48
N LEU A 877 0.78 27.20 -23.40
CA LEU A 877 1.97 27.21 -24.27
C LEU A 877 3.20 26.85 -23.42
N LEU A 878 3.80 25.70 -23.68
CA LEU A 878 4.92 25.18 -22.91
C LEU A 878 6.14 25.11 -23.85
N TYR A 879 7.07 26.05 -23.69
CA TYR A 879 8.27 26.19 -24.53
C TYR A 879 9.45 25.36 -24.01
N ASP A 880 10.42 25.11 -24.87
CA ASP A 880 11.73 24.59 -24.50
C ASP A 880 12.78 25.67 -24.79
N ASN A 881 13.98 25.55 -24.25
CA ASN A 881 15.09 26.48 -24.44
C ASN A 881 14.89 27.87 -23.87
N GLU A 882 14.03 28.04 -22.87
CA GLU A 882 13.93 29.30 -22.13
C GLU A 882 15.27 29.64 -21.47
N GLU A 883 15.88 28.64 -20.81
CA GLU A 883 17.10 28.75 -20.01
C GLU A 883 18.34 29.14 -20.82
N ILE A 884 18.26 29.03 -22.15
CA ILE A 884 19.34 29.38 -23.09
C ILE A 884 18.95 30.51 -24.05
N GLY A 885 17.85 31.23 -23.78
CA GLY A 885 17.47 32.47 -24.47
C GLY A 885 16.29 32.40 -25.44
N SER A 886 15.60 31.26 -25.54
CA SER A 886 14.36 31.07 -26.34
C SER A 886 14.47 31.19 -27.86
N GLU A 887 15.67 31.30 -28.43
CA GLU A 887 15.89 31.55 -29.88
C GLU A 887 15.70 30.33 -30.80
N SER A 888 15.47 29.13 -30.24
CA SER A 888 15.31 27.90 -31.01
C SER A 888 13.93 27.78 -31.66
N ALA A 889 13.75 26.80 -32.56
CA ALA A 889 12.45 26.54 -33.23
C ALA A 889 11.32 26.07 -32.28
N GLN A 890 11.66 25.69 -31.05
CA GLN A 890 10.76 25.27 -29.98
C GLN A 890 10.75 26.25 -28.79
N GLY A 891 11.49 27.34 -28.91
CA GLY A 891 11.56 28.41 -27.92
C GLY A 891 10.54 29.52 -28.15
N ALA A 892 10.36 30.35 -27.14
CA ALA A 892 9.35 31.41 -27.13
C ALA A 892 9.61 32.54 -28.15
N MET A 893 10.85 32.71 -28.62
CA MET A 893 11.15 33.67 -29.70
C MET A 893 10.90 33.10 -31.10
N SER A 894 10.46 31.85 -31.23
CA SER A 894 10.13 31.28 -32.54
C SER A 894 8.81 31.80 -33.09
N GLU A 895 8.61 31.63 -34.40
CA GLU A 895 7.32 31.89 -35.07
C GLU A 895 6.27 30.81 -34.79
N PHE A 896 6.58 29.80 -33.98
CA PHE A 896 5.68 28.69 -33.69
C PHE A 896 4.34 29.17 -33.12
N THR A 897 4.37 30.10 -32.17
CA THR A 897 3.16 30.64 -31.54
C THR A 897 2.33 31.45 -32.51
N GLN A 898 2.96 32.37 -33.25
CA GLN A 898 2.25 33.17 -34.25
C GLN A 898 1.60 32.29 -35.32
N HIS A 899 2.33 31.30 -35.85
CA HIS A 899 1.78 30.35 -36.81
C HIS A 899 0.61 29.55 -36.24
N THR A 900 0.73 29.08 -35.00
CA THR A 900 -0.32 28.30 -34.32
C THR A 900 -1.59 29.15 -34.12
N LEU A 901 -1.45 30.39 -33.65
CA LEU A 901 -2.57 31.31 -33.46
C LEU A 901 -3.23 31.70 -34.79
N ARG A 902 -2.44 32.08 -35.82
CA ARG A 902 -2.97 32.43 -37.16
C ARG A 902 -3.81 31.32 -37.78
N ARG A 903 -3.41 30.07 -37.57
CA ARG A 903 -4.14 28.89 -38.06
C ARG A 903 -5.48 28.67 -37.36
N MET A 904 -5.67 29.21 -36.17
CA MET A 904 -6.94 29.15 -35.44
C MET A 904 -7.88 30.31 -35.80
N THR A 905 -7.36 31.49 -36.15
CA THR A 905 -8.14 32.73 -36.35
C THR A 905 -8.58 33.01 -37.80
N ARG A 906 -8.14 32.20 -38.77
CA ARG A 906 -8.30 32.52 -40.21
C ARG A 906 -7.79 33.94 -40.51
N ALA A 907 -8.57 34.78 -41.20
CA ALA A 907 -8.21 36.14 -41.61
C ALA A 907 -8.40 37.22 -40.51
N GLU A 908 -8.81 36.85 -39.29
CA GLU A 908 -9.10 37.79 -38.19
C GLU A 908 -8.01 37.76 -37.09
N TYR A 909 -6.77 37.41 -37.46
CA TYR A 909 -5.68 37.23 -36.49
C TYR A 909 -5.41 38.49 -35.68
N GLU A 910 -5.21 39.63 -36.36
CA GLU A 910 -4.84 40.90 -35.76
C GLU A 910 -5.90 41.37 -34.75
N ARG A 911 -7.18 41.18 -35.08
CA ARG A 911 -8.30 41.47 -34.18
C ARG A 911 -8.33 40.53 -32.98
N SER A 912 -8.15 39.23 -33.21
CA SER A 912 -8.16 38.22 -32.14
C SER A 912 -7.04 38.49 -31.13
N VAL A 913 -5.82 38.77 -31.62
CA VAL A 913 -4.66 39.12 -30.80
C VAL A 913 -4.90 40.37 -29.96
N SER A 914 -5.50 41.42 -30.53
CA SER A 914 -5.85 42.64 -29.78
C SER A 914 -6.86 42.38 -28.65
N ASN A 915 -7.68 41.34 -28.78
CA ASN A 915 -8.64 40.91 -27.76
C ASN A 915 -8.07 39.83 -26.82
N SER A 916 -6.76 39.55 -26.86
CA SER A 916 -6.15 38.43 -26.14
C SER A 916 -5.37 38.86 -24.91
N PHE A 917 -5.20 37.91 -24.00
CA PHE A 917 -4.42 38.09 -22.78
C PHE A 917 -3.52 36.88 -22.51
N LEU A 918 -2.31 37.16 -22.06
CA LEU A 918 -1.27 36.17 -21.81
C LEU A 918 -0.79 36.24 -20.36
N VAL A 919 -0.88 35.12 -19.66
CA VAL A 919 -0.23 34.90 -18.37
C VAL A 919 1.11 34.23 -18.62
N SER A 920 2.19 34.99 -18.51
CA SER A 920 3.57 34.47 -18.46
C SER A 920 3.82 33.88 -17.08
N ALA A 921 3.93 32.57 -17.03
CA ALA A 921 3.97 31.74 -15.84
C ALA A 921 5.37 31.13 -15.67
N ASP A 922 6.11 31.74 -14.78
CA ASP A 922 7.51 31.46 -14.52
C ASP A 922 7.72 31.58 -13.01
N MET A 923 8.47 30.67 -12.39
CA MET A 923 8.56 30.63 -10.93
C MET A 923 9.10 31.96 -10.37
N ALA A 924 8.82 32.22 -9.09
CA ALA A 924 9.22 33.47 -8.45
C ALA A 924 10.23 33.21 -7.34
N HIS A 925 11.19 34.12 -7.16
CA HIS A 925 12.11 34.05 -6.04
C HIS A 925 11.37 34.35 -4.72
N GLY A 926 11.23 33.33 -3.88
CA GLY A 926 10.84 33.49 -2.49
C GLY A 926 11.95 34.18 -1.69
N VAL A 927 11.59 34.88 -0.62
CA VAL A 927 12.58 35.53 0.25
C VAL A 927 13.44 34.48 0.94
N HIS A 928 14.74 34.46 0.62
CA HIS A 928 15.67 33.52 1.25
C HIS A 928 15.91 33.90 2.72
N PRO A 929 15.63 33.02 3.70
CA PRO A 929 15.66 33.39 5.13
C PRO A 929 17.04 33.86 5.60
N ASN A 930 18.12 33.29 5.05
CA ASN A 930 19.49 33.67 5.39
C ASN A 930 20.05 34.87 4.59
N TYR A 931 19.34 35.32 3.54
CA TYR A 931 19.83 36.36 2.62
C TYR A 931 18.73 37.38 2.30
N SER A 932 17.87 37.66 3.27
CA SER A 932 16.70 38.53 3.07
C SER A 932 17.04 39.96 2.65
N SER A 933 18.28 40.42 2.90
CA SER A 933 18.82 41.70 2.46
C SER A 933 19.00 41.81 0.94
N LEU A 934 19.07 40.69 0.21
CA LEU A 934 19.13 40.67 -1.25
C LEU A 934 17.76 40.88 -1.91
N HIS A 935 16.68 40.97 -1.13
CA HIS A 935 15.35 41.27 -1.66
C HIS A 935 14.98 42.72 -1.35
N ASP A 936 14.15 43.34 -2.21
CA ASP A 936 13.55 44.63 -1.88
C ASP A 936 12.68 44.49 -0.64
N ARG A 937 12.75 45.44 0.31
CA ARG A 937 12.08 45.31 1.60
C ARG A 937 10.56 45.26 1.47
N ASP A 938 10.03 46.03 0.54
CA ASP A 938 8.59 46.35 0.43
C ASP A 938 7.94 45.62 -0.76
N HIS A 939 8.73 45.16 -1.75
CA HIS A 939 8.26 44.44 -2.95
C HIS A 939 8.86 43.02 -3.04
N ARG A 940 8.56 42.18 -2.04
CA ARG A 940 9.07 40.80 -1.96
C ARG A 940 8.00 39.77 -1.56
N PRO A 941 8.06 38.53 -2.11
CA PRO A 941 7.26 37.40 -1.65
C PRO A 941 7.68 36.94 -0.26
N SER A 942 7.07 37.53 0.77
CA SER A 942 7.49 37.37 2.17
C SER A 942 7.30 35.94 2.69
N LEU A 943 6.43 35.15 2.08
CA LEU A 943 6.15 33.77 2.48
C LEU A 943 6.02 32.85 1.26
N LEU A 944 6.59 31.64 1.35
CA LEU A 944 6.42 30.62 0.31
C LEU A 944 4.97 30.14 0.17
N ASN A 945 4.16 30.25 1.22
CA ASN A 945 2.74 29.93 1.20
C ASN A 945 1.86 31.19 1.07
N GLY A 946 2.45 32.35 0.81
CA GLY A 946 1.77 33.66 0.81
C GLY A 946 0.90 33.94 -0.41
N GLY A 947 0.85 33.06 -1.40
CA GLY A 947 0.07 33.25 -2.62
C GLY A 947 0.90 33.37 -3.89
N VAL A 948 0.21 33.60 -5.01
CA VAL A 948 0.82 33.77 -6.33
C VAL A 948 1.53 35.12 -6.39
N VAL A 949 2.74 35.14 -6.94
CA VAL A 949 3.56 36.35 -7.04
C VAL A 949 3.28 37.04 -8.37
N VAL A 950 2.94 38.33 -8.34
CA VAL A 950 2.88 39.21 -9.52
C VAL A 950 4.23 39.90 -9.66
N LYS A 951 4.87 39.73 -10.81
CA LYS A 951 6.24 40.21 -11.08
C LYS A 951 6.18 41.49 -11.91
N THR A 952 6.81 42.57 -11.42
CA THR A 952 6.86 43.88 -12.11
C THR A 952 8.30 44.37 -12.21
N ASN A 953 8.64 45.01 -13.34
CA ASN A 953 9.94 45.63 -13.53
C ASN A 953 9.89 46.73 -14.60
N CYS A 954 10.37 47.94 -14.26
CA CYS A 954 10.31 49.09 -15.16
C CYS A 954 11.21 48.98 -16.41
N CYS A 955 12.24 48.12 -16.37
CA CYS A 955 13.09 47.83 -17.53
C CYS A 955 12.47 46.77 -18.45
N ASN A 956 11.18 46.48 -18.29
CA ASN A 956 10.40 45.51 -19.07
C ASN A 956 11.03 44.11 -19.07
N ARG A 957 11.68 43.73 -17.96
CA ARG A 957 12.14 42.36 -17.72
C ARG A 957 10.99 41.42 -17.35
N TYR A 958 9.88 42.02 -16.90
CA TYR A 958 8.54 41.46 -16.82
C TYR A 958 7.61 42.39 -17.60
N ALA A 959 6.68 41.85 -18.39
CA ALA A 959 5.75 42.57 -19.25
C ALA A 959 4.54 43.15 -18.48
N THR A 960 4.44 42.87 -17.19
CA THR A 960 3.33 43.34 -16.33
C THR A 960 3.21 44.86 -16.33
N THR A 961 2.00 45.34 -16.60
CA THR A 961 1.60 46.75 -16.48
C THR A 961 0.53 46.91 -15.40
N ALA A 962 0.20 48.16 -15.03
CA ALA A 962 -0.90 48.41 -14.10
C ALA A 962 -2.24 47.81 -14.59
N PHE A 963 -2.48 47.89 -15.91
CA PHE A 963 -3.68 47.31 -16.55
C PHE A 963 -3.70 45.79 -16.42
N THR A 964 -2.62 45.10 -16.82
CA THR A 964 -2.57 43.63 -16.82
C THR A 964 -2.56 43.06 -15.39
N ALA A 965 -1.93 43.77 -14.44
CA ALA A 965 -1.99 43.43 -13.03
C ALA A 965 -3.41 43.57 -12.44
N THR A 966 -4.20 44.54 -12.91
CA THR A 966 -5.58 44.75 -12.43
C THR A 966 -6.48 43.57 -12.77
N LEU A 967 -6.39 43.06 -14.01
CA LEU A 967 -7.11 41.86 -14.44
C LEU A 967 -6.80 40.65 -13.55
N ILE A 968 -5.51 40.43 -13.25
CA ILE A 968 -5.09 39.31 -12.39
C ILE A 968 -5.53 39.48 -10.94
N LYS A 969 -5.48 40.70 -10.41
CA LYS A 969 -5.96 41.00 -9.05
C LYS A 969 -7.44 40.68 -8.91
N GLU A 970 -8.25 41.01 -9.91
CA GLU A 970 -9.68 40.72 -9.90
C GLU A 970 -9.98 39.22 -10.06
N ILE A 971 -9.26 38.52 -10.94
CA ILE A 971 -9.36 37.06 -11.08
C ILE A 971 -8.98 36.35 -9.76
N ALA A 972 -7.91 36.79 -9.12
CA ALA A 972 -7.47 36.24 -7.85
C ALA A 972 -8.49 36.51 -6.73
N ARG A 973 -9.10 37.71 -6.72
CA ARG A 973 -10.18 38.08 -5.79
C ARG A 973 -11.40 37.16 -5.95
N LEU A 974 -11.86 36.93 -7.19
CA LEU A 974 -12.98 36.03 -7.47
C LEU A 974 -12.68 34.57 -7.13
N SER A 975 -11.40 34.18 -7.20
CA SER A 975 -10.96 32.81 -6.94
C SER A 975 -10.47 32.60 -5.50
N ASN A 976 -10.53 33.63 -4.66
CA ASN A 976 -10.03 33.64 -3.29
C ASN A 976 -8.56 33.19 -3.16
N VAL A 977 -7.71 33.62 -4.10
CA VAL A 977 -6.26 33.33 -4.10
C VAL A 977 -5.49 34.56 -3.61
N PRO A 978 -4.64 34.41 -2.57
CA PRO A 978 -3.81 35.52 -2.14
C PRO A 978 -2.73 35.84 -3.19
N LEU A 979 -2.38 37.11 -3.30
CA LEU A 979 -1.32 37.60 -4.18
C LEU A 979 -0.18 38.24 -3.39
N GLN A 980 1.02 38.17 -3.94
CA GLN A 980 2.22 38.83 -3.46
C GLN A 980 2.83 39.68 -4.57
N GLU A 981 3.51 40.76 -4.23
CA GLU A 981 4.19 41.63 -5.20
C GLU A 981 5.69 41.33 -5.21
N PHE A 982 6.30 41.35 -6.39
CA PHE A 982 7.75 41.24 -6.55
C PHE A 982 8.28 42.30 -7.51
N CYS A 983 9.31 43.02 -7.07
CA CYS A 983 10.12 43.89 -7.89
C CYS A 983 11.60 43.69 -7.51
N MET A 984 12.48 43.64 -8.50
CA MET A 984 13.92 43.52 -8.26
C MET A 984 14.47 44.80 -7.64
N ARG A 985 15.46 44.67 -6.75
CA ARG A 985 16.18 45.84 -6.22
C ARG A 985 16.84 46.64 -7.35
N ASN A 986 16.86 47.96 -7.23
CA ASN A 986 17.44 48.85 -8.23
C ASN A 986 18.95 48.67 -8.44
N ASP A 987 19.67 48.11 -7.47
CA ASP A 987 21.12 47.88 -7.52
C ASP A 987 21.49 46.49 -8.06
N MET A 988 20.52 45.69 -8.52
CA MET A 988 20.74 44.33 -9.02
C MET A 988 20.09 44.09 -10.38
N PRO A 989 20.71 43.27 -11.25
CA PRO A 989 20.09 42.89 -12.51
C PRO A 989 18.87 42.00 -12.29
N CYS A 990 17.85 42.15 -13.14
CA CYS A 990 16.64 41.32 -13.11
C CYS A 990 16.68 40.26 -14.22
N GLY A 991 16.35 39.01 -13.86
CA GLY A 991 16.03 37.95 -14.83
C GLY A 991 14.87 38.35 -15.74
N THR A 992 14.73 37.68 -16.88
CA THR A 992 13.57 37.83 -17.76
C THR A 992 12.83 36.51 -17.86
N THR A 993 11.72 36.50 -18.59
CA THR A 993 10.82 35.37 -18.76
C THR A 993 10.40 35.32 -20.24
N VAL A 994 9.55 34.35 -20.59
CA VAL A 994 8.86 34.34 -21.88
C VAL A 994 7.89 35.51 -22.09
N GLY A 995 7.51 36.23 -21.02
CA GLY A 995 6.51 37.30 -21.03
C GLY A 995 6.88 38.47 -21.95
N PRO A 996 7.98 39.19 -21.69
CA PRO A 996 8.44 40.28 -22.56
C PRO A 996 8.68 39.85 -24.02
N ILE A 997 9.14 38.62 -24.22
CA ILE A 997 9.36 38.02 -25.55
C ILE A 997 8.04 37.94 -26.31
N LEU A 998 7.02 37.32 -25.71
CA LEU A 998 5.74 37.10 -26.37
C LEU A 998 4.93 38.40 -26.47
N ALA A 999 4.98 39.26 -25.45
CA ALA A 999 4.34 40.57 -25.48
C ALA A 999 4.84 41.42 -26.64
N SER A 1000 6.16 41.49 -26.83
CA SER A 1000 6.76 42.29 -27.91
C SER A 1000 6.55 41.69 -29.30
N ARG A 1001 6.62 40.35 -29.46
CA ARG A 1001 6.43 39.70 -30.76
C ARG A 1001 4.97 39.64 -31.20
N LEU A 1002 4.05 39.42 -30.26
CA LEU A 1002 2.64 39.19 -30.58
C LEU A 1002 1.80 40.45 -30.38
N GLY A 1003 2.26 41.45 -29.61
CA GLY A 1003 1.48 42.63 -29.28
C GLY A 1003 0.32 42.34 -28.32
N MET A 1004 0.40 41.25 -27.54
CA MET A 1004 -0.64 40.85 -26.58
C MET A 1004 -0.39 41.42 -25.19
N TYR A 1005 -1.47 41.82 -24.51
CA TYR A 1005 -1.43 42.16 -23.09
C TYR A 1005 -0.93 40.98 -22.28
N THR A 1006 0.15 41.19 -21.53
CA THR A 1006 0.87 40.14 -20.82
C THR A 1006 1.08 40.51 -19.35
N VAL A 1007 0.98 39.51 -18.48
CA VAL A 1007 1.29 39.61 -17.05
C VAL A 1007 2.24 38.49 -16.66
N ASP A 1008 3.25 38.81 -15.87
CA ASP A 1008 4.18 37.84 -15.32
C ASP A 1008 3.78 37.46 -13.90
N VAL A 1009 3.58 36.16 -13.71
CA VAL A 1009 3.22 35.56 -12.42
C VAL A 1009 4.08 34.34 -12.12
N GLY A 1010 4.20 33.97 -10.85
CA GLY A 1010 4.94 32.78 -10.44
C GLY A 1010 4.56 32.26 -9.06
N ALA A 1011 4.78 30.96 -8.84
CA ALA A 1011 4.78 30.41 -7.49
C ALA A 1011 6.14 30.68 -6.81
N PRO A 1012 6.17 31.09 -5.54
CA PRO A 1012 7.42 31.40 -4.86
C PRO A 1012 8.22 30.13 -4.55
N GLN A 1013 9.53 30.16 -4.79
CA GLN A 1013 10.46 29.06 -4.51
C GLN A 1013 11.83 29.53 -3.99
N LEU A 1014 12.56 28.60 -3.39
CA LEU A 1014 13.93 28.74 -2.93
C LEU A 1014 14.85 27.82 -3.74
N SER A 1015 16.13 28.18 -3.77
CA SER A 1015 17.18 27.41 -4.44
C SER A 1015 16.89 27.17 -5.92
N MET A 1016 16.20 28.10 -6.58
CA MET A 1016 15.95 28.07 -8.03
C MET A 1016 17.25 27.80 -8.80
N HIS A 1017 17.20 26.91 -9.81
CA HIS A 1017 18.34 26.42 -10.61
C HIS A 1017 19.34 25.50 -9.87
N SER A 1018 19.04 25.12 -8.62
CA SER A 1018 19.69 23.98 -7.97
C SER A 1018 19.26 22.67 -8.63
N ILE A 1019 20.09 21.63 -8.59
CA ILE A 1019 19.64 20.27 -8.95
C ILE A 1019 18.45 19.81 -8.09
N ARG A 1020 18.29 20.43 -6.91
CA ARG A 1020 17.20 20.18 -5.97
C ARG A 1020 16.72 21.50 -5.36
N GLU A 1021 15.58 21.93 -5.83
CA GLU A 1021 14.87 23.17 -5.50
C GLU A 1021 13.82 22.91 -4.42
N MET A 1022 13.26 24.00 -3.88
CA MET A 1022 12.32 23.92 -2.75
C MET A 1022 11.18 24.91 -2.90
N THR A 1023 9.95 24.45 -2.73
CA THR A 1023 8.76 25.33 -2.61
C THR A 1023 7.82 24.80 -1.52
N SER A 1024 6.68 25.47 -1.29
CA SER A 1024 5.68 25.00 -0.32
C SER A 1024 4.57 24.20 -1.00
N THR A 1025 3.98 23.23 -0.28
CA THR A 1025 2.80 22.50 -0.75
C THR A 1025 1.61 23.43 -0.99
N GLN A 1026 1.47 24.47 -0.17
CA GLN A 1026 0.42 25.47 -0.31
C GLN A 1026 0.63 26.39 -1.54
N ALA A 1027 1.89 26.63 -1.96
CA ALA A 1027 2.17 27.39 -3.18
C ALA A 1027 1.57 26.71 -4.41
N LEU A 1028 1.74 25.38 -4.51
CA LEU A 1028 1.13 24.58 -5.57
C LEU A 1028 -0.40 24.71 -5.57
N GLU A 1029 -1.02 24.60 -4.39
CA GLU A 1029 -2.49 24.71 -4.26
C GLU A 1029 -3.00 26.08 -4.71
N HIS A 1030 -2.37 27.16 -4.22
CA HIS A 1030 -2.73 28.52 -4.65
C HIS A 1030 -2.56 28.68 -6.16
N TYR A 1031 -1.51 28.09 -6.74
CA TYR A 1031 -1.25 28.24 -8.16
C TYR A 1031 -2.23 27.44 -9.03
N LEU A 1032 -2.65 26.25 -8.60
CA LEU A 1032 -3.71 25.48 -9.25
C LEU A 1032 -5.05 26.21 -9.19
N VAL A 1033 -5.43 26.74 -8.03
CA VAL A 1033 -6.67 27.52 -7.89
C VAL A 1033 -6.62 28.79 -8.74
N PHE A 1034 -5.44 29.43 -8.83
CA PHE A 1034 -5.25 30.58 -9.70
C PHE A 1034 -5.49 30.26 -11.17
N PHE A 1035 -4.89 29.19 -11.73
CA PHE A 1035 -5.11 28.84 -13.13
C PHE A 1035 -6.54 28.38 -13.41
N ASN A 1036 -7.17 27.63 -12.50
CA ASN A 1036 -8.60 27.33 -12.60
C ASN A 1036 -9.43 28.62 -12.66
N GLY A 1037 -9.11 29.58 -11.78
CA GLY A 1037 -9.74 30.89 -11.72
C GLY A 1037 -9.53 31.71 -12.99
N PHE A 1038 -8.30 31.74 -13.52
CA PHE A 1038 -7.96 32.43 -14.77
C PHE A 1038 -8.82 31.92 -15.92
N TYR A 1039 -8.78 30.62 -16.22
CA TYR A 1039 -9.55 30.09 -17.34
C TYR A 1039 -11.06 30.23 -17.16
N LYS A 1040 -11.58 30.11 -15.93
CA LYS A 1040 -13.01 30.18 -15.65
C LYS A 1040 -13.56 31.61 -15.68
N ASN A 1041 -12.84 32.56 -15.10
CA ASN A 1041 -13.35 33.90 -14.81
C ASN A 1041 -12.83 34.98 -15.77
N PHE A 1042 -11.83 34.67 -16.61
CA PHE A 1042 -11.17 35.68 -17.46
C PHE A 1042 -12.17 36.47 -18.31
N LYS A 1043 -13.09 35.80 -19.03
CA LYS A 1043 -14.11 36.47 -19.84
C LYS A 1043 -14.91 37.50 -19.03
N GLN A 1044 -15.42 37.09 -17.88
CA GLN A 1044 -16.24 37.95 -17.02
C GLN A 1044 -15.46 39.19 -16.56
N VAL A 1045 -14.21 39.00 -16.17
CA VAL A 1045 -13.35 40.09 -15.69
C VAL A 1045 -12.96 41.01 -16.84
N TYR A 1046 -12.58 40.46 -17.99
CA TYR A 1046 -12.20 41.23 -19.17
C TYR A 1046 -13.37 42.10 -19.67
N ASP A 1047 -14.57 41.54 -19.79
CA ASP A 1047 -15.78 42.25 -20.22
C ASP A 1047 -16.24 43.32 -19.21
N SER A 1048 -15.79 43.25 -17.95
CA SER A 1048 -16.15 44.22 -16.90
C SER A 1048 -15.34 45.51 -16.93
N ILE A 1049 -14.25 45.54 -17.70
CA ILE A 1049 -13.41 46.73 -17.85
C ILE A 1049 -14.00 47.63 -18.93
N GLU A 1050 -14.25 48.90 -18.58
CA GLU A 1050 -14.60 49.94 -19.54
C GLU A 1050 -13.36 50.34 -20.34
N HIS A 1051 -13.38 50.07 -21.65
CA HIS A 1051 -12.26 50.29 -22.58
C HIS A 1051 -12.30 51.66 -23.26
#